data_AF-A0A381EEF6-F1
#
_entry.id   AF-A0A381EEF6-F1
#
_cell.length_a   1.000
_cell.length_b   1.000
_cell.length_c   1.000
_cell.angle_alpha   90.00
_cell.angle_beta   90.00
_cell.angle_gamma   90.00
#
_symmetry.space_group_name_H-M   'P 1'
#
loop_
_entity.id
_entity.type
_entity.pdbx_description
1 polymer ?
#
loop_
_entity_poly.entity_id
_entity_poly.type
_entity_poly.pdbx_seq_one_letter_code
_entity_poly.pdbx_strand_id
1 'polypeptide(L)'
;MKLTNLSLAILVAVGVAACGGSDDNNSNRPMDPKAPSNPRNNNNNKNNQADSKQTVDPTGTNVVDNKDLTKVSTVGTLQYVRREGSQYDRANNPSKAASASPLLGVTLNNQNPSLTNIVLARQELTRADGQPVKAQFAGSSNPNPLKSNGEFQQGDLGSVSLQEENFKNVDVLAGMYQARDGVTAVGSPDEGKAGKQVTNNVDANGAINTRPLTDGKKVFNAVVTTTGSPAGDNYPRKFSDLTSPIKPDDISNIAAGDKDKAYNMSPREWSTLNSPLDKYKGPGVYSTDGKEGYTAIIDPATWKKAIAEKTLESGVNTKDGKGQDIYYYRGITQAANKDGNKLEPIRKTVTAKFAHTHQNGSRYGKGLVWWSTPETAFENEFTRRGTDRIATNDLDDANKLLGKDNAGITELKGDSRAATNGLVRIGGGLSTLGEETKFNSATGKWEDHHNTTTRIFGRYHLAYSKDNTTKQVSLNSYSGARTFVAEYDAKNENRATQYSLGAKPMTLTRVQYGRVSNNLDLDAGQTGYRDNFMRSDFVRKNNDGGVDNYFYRGVDATSIEQMAALPSNQSAVYHGHALMYGIDNSFHGSTGNKGRDLPNAFAPAGSTAKGIGLGNFVEARVNFGTKRVTGEVYNTWLLDPTKNVTTKDKLVQFQGKITGNTVVGSADRAYLAGDDNATFKASFFGDKAQEMGGSFNSVKDTDRYSDAYGTNDWGGVFGATRGETNTFQGDDGKNVYTD
;
A
#
# COMPACT_ATOMS: atom_id res chain seq x y z
N MET A 1 -22.62 -33.65 32.01
CA MET A 1 -23.24 -33.58 33.36
C MET A 1 -22.18 -33.02 34.30
N LYS A 2 -22.33 -31.99 35.13
CA LYS A 2 -23.43 -31.08 35.52
C LYS A 2 -22.79 -29.71 35.82
N LEU A 3 -23.50 -28.64 35.49
CA LEU A 3 -23.23 -27.24 35.83
C LEU A 3 -23.50 -26.94 37.31
N THR A 4 -22.89 -25.87 37.83
CA THR A 4 -23.56 -24.95 38.78
C THR A 4 -23.16 -23.49 38.47
N ASN A 5 -24.19 -22.66 38.27
CA ASN A 5 -24.13 -21.22 38.02
C ASN A 5 -24.09 -20.44 39.35
N LEU A 6 -23.55 -19.22 39.33
CA LEU A 6 -24.15 -18.12 40.09
C LEU A 6 -24.12 -16.83 39.24
N SER A 7 -25.28 -16.20 39.22
CA SER A 7 -25.73 -15.05 38.42
C SER A 7 -25.56 -13.72 39.14
N LEU A 8 -25.32 -12.64 38.39
CA LEU A 8 -25.65 -11.27 38.83
C LEU A 8 -26.26 -10.48 37.67
N ALA A 9 -27.48 -9.99 37.87
CA ALA A 9 -28.29 -9.25 36.92
C ALA A 9 -28.24 -7.74 37.20
N ILE A 10 -28.27 -6.91 36.16
CA ILE A 10 -28.61 -5.49 36.26
C ILE A 10 -29.74 -5.20 35.27
N LEU A 11 -30.85 -4.72 35.82
CA LEU A 11 -32.10 -4.34 35.18
C LEU A 11 -31.98 -2.90 34.63
N VAL A 12 -32.43 -2.63 33.40
CA VAL A 12 -32.79 -1.27 32.95
C VAL A 12 -34.14 -1.35 32.24
N ALA A 13 -35.08 -0.54 32.74
CA ALA A 13 -36.49 -0.51 32.38
C ALA A 13 -36.77 0.22 31.06
N VAL A 14 -37.79 -0.26 30.34
CA VAL A 14 -38.37 0.34 29.14
C VAL A 14 -39.59 1.17 29.53
N GLY A 15 -39.65 2.42 29.10
CA GLY A 15 -40.85 3.26 29.17
C GLY A 15 -41.35 3.57 27.75
N VAL A 16 -42.57 3.13 27.43
CA VAL A 16 -43.32 3.51 26.22
C VAL A 16 -44.40 4.51 26.65
N ALA A 17 -44.55 5.61 25.91
CA ALA A 17 -45.76 6.43 25.90
C ALA A 17 -46.06 6.85 24.46
N ALA A 18 -47.34 6.76 24.10
CA ALA A 18 -47.88 6.96 22.76
C ALA A 18 -48.73 8.24 22.67
N CYS A 19 -48.97 8.66 21.41
CA CYS A 19 -50.17 9.30 20.86
C CYS A 19 -50.24 10.84 20.74
N GLY A 20 -50.62 11.30 19.53
CA GLY A 20 -51.23 12.60 19.28
C GLY A 20 -50.97 13.19 17.88
N GLY A 21 -51.88 12.97 16.92
CA GLY A 21 -51.89 13.64 15.60
C GLY A 21 -52.92 14.77 15.51
N SER A 22 -52.84 15.60 14.46
CA SER A 22 -53.98 16.34 13.88
C SER A 22 -53.61 16.92 12.51
N ASP A 23 -54.48 16.68 11.52
CA ASP A 23 -54.54 17.35 10.22
C ASP A 23 -55.21 18.72 10.34
N ASP A 24 -54.99 19.62 9.36
CA ASP A 24 -55.97 20.61 8.87
C ASP A 24 -55.60 21.16 7.48
N ASN A 25 -56.60 21.19 6.58
CA ASN A 25 -56.58 21.66 5.19
C ASN A 25 -57.15 23.09 5.05
N ASN A 26 -56.59 23.94 4.16
CA ASN A 26 -57.29 24.88 3.23
C ASN A 26 -56.26 25.77 2.49
N SER A 27 -56.00 25.62 1.18
CA SER A 27 -56.73 26.09 -0.03
C SER A 27 -56.50 27.57 -0.43
N ASN A 28 -55.78 27.77 -1.55
CA ASN A 28 -56.21 28.63 -2.66
C ASN A 28 -55.33 28.43 -3.92
N ARG A 29 -55.96 28.08 -5.05
CA ARG A 29 -55.54 28.13 -6.47
C ARG A 29 -56.72 28.81 -7.23
N PRO A 30 -56.68 29.22 -8.53
CA PRO A 30 -55.70 28.98 -9.62
C PRO A 30 -55.39 30.24 -10.49
N MET A 31 -54.48 30.20 -11.47
CA MET A 31 -54.75 29.96 -12.92
C MET A 31 -53.44 29.70 -13.67
N ASP A 32 -53.49 28.73 -14.59
CA ASP A 32 -52.41 28.25 -15.48
C ASP A 32 -52.67 28.75 -16.92
N PRO A 33 -51.66 28.80 -17.81
CA PRO A 33 -51.82 27.99 -19.02
C PRO A 33 -50.54 27.28 -19.51
N LYS A 34 -50.65 25.94 -19.52
CA LYS A 34 -50.40 24.96 -20.61
C LYS A 34 -48.98 24.74 -21.18
N ALA A 35 -48.53 23.50 -20.98
CA ALA A 35 -47.28 22.84 -21.42
C ALA A 35 -47.19 22.56 -22.94
N PRO A 36 -46.04 22.04 -23.44
CA PRO A 36 -45.99 20.56 -23.54
C PRO A 36 -44.64 19.86 -23.21
N SER A 37 -44.81 18.74 -22.46
CA SER A 37 -44.17 17.41 -22.52
C SER A 37 -42.64 17.25 -22.45
N ASN A 38 -41.99 16.33 -21.71
CA ASN A 38 -42.30 15.28 -20.71
C ASN A 38 -40.91 14.63 -20.34
N PRO A 39 -40.76 13.83 -19.27
CA PRO A 39 -40.82 14.16 -17.85
C PRO A 39 -39.46 13.98 -17.13
N ARG A 40 -39.13 14.90 -16.22
CA ARG A 40 -38.14 14.66 -15.15
C ARG A 40 -38.88 14.32 -13.86
N ASN A 41 -38.41 13.23 -13.26
CA ASN A 41 -38.38 12.90 -11.85
C ASN A 41 -39.67 12.40 -11.17
N ASN A 42 -39.61 11.15 -10.71
CA ASN A 42 -40.29 10.77 -9.49
C ASN A 42 -39.24 10.21 -8.51
N ASN A 43 -38.97 11.00 -7.47
CA ASN A 43 -38.26 10.56 -6.29
C ASN A 43 -39.05 9.41 -5.66
N ASN A 44 -38.46 8.22 -5.67
CA ASN A 44 -38.73 7.23 -4.65
C ASN A 44 -37.40 6.75 -4.10
N ASN A 45 -37.13 7.21 -2.88
CA ASN A 45 -36.12 6.69 -1.98
C ASN A 45 -36.53 5.27 -1.61
N LYS A 46 -36.23 4.32 -2.49
CA LYS A 46 -36.13 2.91 -2.16
C LYS A 46 -34.66 2.55 -2.32
N ASN A 47 -34.10 1.99 -1.26
CA ASN A 47 -33.00 1.03 -1.36
C ASN A 47 -33.43 0.00 -2.42
N ASN A 48 -33.05 0.22 -3.67
CA ASN A 48 -33.00 -0.86 -4.64
C ASN A 48 -31.79 -1.68 -4.22
N GLN A 49 -32.06 -2.59 -3.28
CA GLN A 49 -31.47 -3.91 -3.22
C GLN A 49 -31.52 -4.41 -4.67
N ALA A 50 -30.46 -4.16 -5.44
CA ALA A 50 -30.40 -4.52 -6.83
C ALA A 50 -30.60 -6.02 -6.86
N ASP A 51 -31.73 -6.46 -7.41
CA ASP A 51 -31.94 -7.84 -7.77
C ASP A 51 -30.68 -8.30 -8.50
N SER A 52 -30.10 -9.35 -7.94
CA SER A 52 -28.88 -9.99 -8.41
C SER A 52 -29.00 -10.27 -9.90
N LYS A 53 -28.53 -9.35 -10.75
CA LYS A 53 -28.08 -9.74 -12.07
C LYS A 53 -26.95 -10.72 -11.81
N GLN A 54 -27.22 -11.99 -12.14
CA GLN A 54 -26.28 -13.09 -12.13
C GLN A 54 -25.18 -12.81 -13.17
N THR A 55 -24.29 -11.86 -12.89
CA THR A 55 -23.24 -11.48 -13.84
C THR A 55 -22.14 -12.54 -13.91
N VAL A 56 -22.03 -13.43 -12.91
CA VAL A 56 -20.89 -14.37 -12.77
C VAL A 56 -21.31 -15.85 -12.67
N ASP A 57 -22.59 -16.14 -12.46
CA ASP A 57 -23.19 -17.47 -12.66
C ASP A 57 -24.55 -17.26 -13.32
N PRO A 58 -24.63 -17.01 -14.64
CA PRO A 58 -25.88 -16.74 -15.36
C PRO A 58 -26.88 -17.91 -15.30
N THR A 59 -26.44 -19.09 -14.84
CA THR A 59 -27.27 -20.31 -14.77
C THR A 59 -27.88 -20.55 -13.39
N GLY A 60 -27.29 -19.97 -12.34
CA GLY A 60 -27.74 -20.14 -10.95
C GLY A 60 -27.43 -21.52 -10.39
N THR A 61 -26.62 -22.30 -11.12
CA THR A 61 -26.29 -23.69 -10.82
C THR A 61 -25.22 -23.81 -9.73
N ASN A 62 -24.58 -22.70 -9.35
CA ASN A 62 -23.37 -22.65 -8.53
C ASN A 62 -22.17 -23.37 -9.19
N VAL A 63 -22.21 -23.54 -10.50
CA VAL A 63 -21.10 -24.09 -11.29
C VAL A 63 -20.25 -22.93 -11.80
N VAL A 64 -18.97 -22.95 -11.44
CA VAL A 64 -17.97 -22.01 -11.93
C VAL A 64 -16.81 -22.83 -12.51
N ASP A 65 -16.43 -22.55 -13.76
CA ASP A 65 -15.36 -23.26 -14.47
C ASP A 65 -15.52 -24.79 -14.48
N ASN A 66 -16.73 -25.26 -14.82
CA ASN A 66 -17.12 -26.67 -14.87
C ASN A 66 -16.99 -27.43 -13.54
N LYS A 67 -17.01 -26.72 -12.41
CA LYS A 67 -17.01 -27.31 -11.07
C LYS A 67 -18.16 -26.75 -10.24
N ASP A 68 -18.84 -27.66 -9.55
CA ASP A 68 -19.91 -27.35 -8.61
C ASP A 68 -19.32 -26.89 -7.27
N LEU A 69 -19.47 -25.61 -6.95
CA LEU A 69 -18.94 -24.99 -5.72
C LEU A 69 -19.62 -25.51 -4.44
N THR A 70 -20.73 -26.25 -4.57
CA THR A 70 -21.34 -26.95 -3.43
C THR A 70 -20.62 -28.25 -3.08
N LYS A 71 -19.70 -28.71 -3.95
CA LYS A 71 -18.98 -29.98 -3.81
C LYS A 71 -17.47 -29.82 -3.76
N VAL A 72 -16.91 -28.69 -4.21
CA VAL A 72 -15.47 -28.47 -4.31
C VAL A 72 -15.10 -27.12 -3.69
N SER A 73 -14.15 -27.13 -2.75
CA SER A 73 -13.57 -25.91 -2.20
C SER A 73 -12.60 -25.24 -3.18
N THR A 74 -12.56 -23.90 -3.18
CA THR A 74 -11.53 -23.11 -3.86
C THR A 74 -10.31 -22.91 -2.98
N VAL A 75 -9.13 -22.89 -3.59
CA VAL A 75 -7.86 -22.58 -2.89
C VAL A 75 -7.26 -21.23 -3.31
N GLY A 76 -7.93 -20.50 -4.21
CA GLY A 76 -7.48 -19.21 -4.72
C GLY A 76 -8.12 -18.83 -6.04
N THR A 77 -7.63 -17.75 -6.64
CA THR A 77 -7.92 -17.33 -8.01
C THR A 77 -6.66 -16.71 -8.60
N LEU A 78 -6.47 -16.92 -9.89
CA LEU A 78 -5.48 -16.20 -10.67
C LEU A 78 -6.20 -15.44 -11.79
N GLN A 79 -5.84 -14.18 -11.95
CA GLN A 79 -6.26 -13.32 -13.05
C GLN A 79 -5.02 -12.79 -13.75
N TYR A 80 -5.00 -12.82 -15.07
CA TYR A 80 -3.87 -12.33 -15.85
C TYR A 80 -4.26 -11.14 -16.72
N VAL A 81 -3.35 -10.20 -16.89
CA VAL A 81 -3.42 -9.11 -17.88
C VAL A 81 -2.34 -9.37 -18.92
N ARG A 82 -2.75 -9.61 -20.17
CA ARG A 82 -1.87 -9.92 -21.30
C ARG A 82 -1.51 -8.65 -22.07
N ARG A 83 -0.24 -8.48 -22.40
CA ARG A 83 0.26 -7.38 -23.23
C ARG A 83 0.18 -7.67 -24.73
N GLU A 84 0.38 -6.63 -25.54
CA GLU A 84 0.23 -6.71 -27.00
C GLU A 84 1.21 -7.71 -27.62
N GLY A 85 2.48 -7.70 -27.19
CA GLY A 85 3.53 -8.60 -27.67
C GLY A 85 3.32 -10.08 -27.29
N SER A 86 2.60 -10.39 -26.21
CA SER A 86 2.45 -11.77 -25.72
C SER A 86 1.54 -12.64 -26.61
N GLN A 87 2.03 -13.79 -27.02
CA GLN A 87 1.30 -14.81 -27.79
C GLN A 87 0.49 -15.79 -26.93
N TYR A 88 0.65 -15.74 -25.60
CA TYR A 88 -0.04 -16.61 -24.65
C TYR A 88 -1.56 -16.66 -24.90
N ASP A 89 -2.05 -17.89 -25.06
CA ASP A 89 -3.46 -18.25 -25.27
C ASP A 89 -4.16 -17.53 -26.44
N ARG A 90 -3.39 -16.91 -27.34
CA ARG A 90 -3.95 -16.17 -28.49
C ARG A 90 -4.64 -17.07 -29.50
N ALA A 91 -4.31 -18.35 -29.56
CA ALA A 91 -5.01 -19.28 -30.45
C ALA A 91 -6.42 -19.67 -29.94
N ASN A 92 -6.60 -19.84 -28.62
CA ASN A 92 -7.89 -20.26 -28.04
C ASN A 92 -8.73 -19.08 -27.54
N ASN A 93 -8.06 -17.98 -27.16
CA ASN A 93 -8.67 -16.70 -26.79
C ASN A 93 -8.08 -15.57 -27.68
N PRO A 94 -8.23 -15.64 -29.02
CA PRO A 94 -7.69 -14.65 -29.97
C PRO A 94 -8.23 -13.23 -29.77
N SER A 95 -9.26 -13.10 -28.95
CA SER A 95 -10.08 -11.91 -28.84
C SER A 95 -10.22 -11.37 -27.43
N LYS A 96 -9.34 -11.73 -26.47
CA LYS A 96 -9.45 -11.31 -25.05
C LYS A 96 -8.10 -10.83 -24.49
N ALA A 97 -8.10 -9.76 -23.69
CA ALA A 97 -6.89 -9.23 -23.05
C ALA A 97 -6.56 -9.85 -21.67
N ALA A 98 -7.56 -10.43 -20.99
CA ALA A 98 -7.43 -11.02 -19.66
C ALA A 98 -8.37 -12.23 -19.50
N SER A 99 -8.06 -13.13 -18.56
CA SER A 99 -9.01 -14.11 -18.05
C SER A 99 -8.72 -14.40 -16.57
N ALA A 100 -9.78 -14.64 -15.80
CA ALA A 100 -9.71 -14.89 -14.36
C ALA A 100 -10.32 -16.25 -14.02
N SER A 101 -9.48 -17.24 -13.72
CA SER A 101 -9.91 -18.58 -13.37
C SER A 101 -9.65 -18.90 -11.89
N PRO A 102 -10.62 -19.47 -11.17
CA PRO A 102 -10.43 -19.98 -9.82
C PRO A 102 -9.42 -21.12 -9.85
N LEU A 103 -8.55 -21.15 -8.84
CA LEU A 103 -7.67 -22.27 -8.59
C LEU A 103 -8.49 -23.35 -7.86
N LEU A 104 -8.89 -24.38 -8.60
CA LEU A 104 -9.66 -25.53 -8.12
C LEU A 104 -8.78 -26.78 -8.13
N GLY A 105 -8.82 -27.56 -7.04
CA GLY A 105 -8.08 -28.83 -6.96
C GLY A 105 -7.64 -29.25 -5.55
N VAL A 106 -6.67 -30.16 -5.50
CA VAL A 106 -6.04 -30.65 -4.25
C VAL A 106 -5.45 -29.48 -3.47
N THR A 107 -5.58 -29.52 -2.14
CA THR A 107 -5.18 -28.43 -1.25
C THR A 107 -3.69 -28.10 -1.40
N LEU A 108 -3.35 -26.80 -1.33
CA LEU A 108 -1.95 -26.35 -1.41
C LEU A 108 -1.09 -26.88 -0.26
N ASN A 109 -1.70 -27.33 0.85
CA ASN A 109 -1.01 -28.04 1.93
C ASN A 109 -0.25 -29.27 1.44
N ASN A 110 -0.86 -30.02 0.54
CA ASN A 110 -0.31 -31.28 0.05
C ASN A 110 0.63 -31.05 -1.13
N GLN A 111 0.46 -29.94 -1.86
CA GLN A 111 1.21 -29.65 -3.09
C GLN A 111 2.46 -28.80 -2.82
N ASN A 112 2.29 -27.68 -2.13
CA ASN A 112 3.34 -26.70 -1.90
C ASN A 112 3.02 -25.87 -0.64
N PRO A 113 3.26 -26.42 0.56
CA PRO A 113 2.94 -25.74 1.81
C PRO A 113 3.82 -24.51 2.07
N SER A 114 4.89 -24.28 1.32
CA SER A 114 5.70 -23.06 1.44
C SER A 114 5.41 -22.04 0.33
N LEU A 115 4.50 -22.37 -0.59
CA LEU A 115 4.08 -21.49 -1.68
C LEU A 115 5.27 -20.96 -2.51
N THR A 116 6.25 -21.82 -2.81
CA THR A 116 7.47 -21.48 -3.58
C THR A 116 7.27 -21.29 -5.08
N ASN A 117 6.13 -21.75 -5.60
CA ASN A 117 5.71 -21.62 -6.99
C ASN A 117 4.21 -21.34 -7.07
N ILE A 118 3.73 -20.92 -8.24
CA ILE A 118 2.32 -20.71 -8.56
C ILE A 118 2.02 -21.22 -9.97
N VAL A 119 0.88 -21.90 -10.13
CA VAL A 119 0.36 -22.28 -11.45
C VAL A 119 -0.12 -21.02 -12.14
N LEU A 120 0.44 -20.70 -13.31
CA LEU A 120 0.04 -19.54 -14.12
C LEU A 120 -0.94 -19.93 -15.21
N ALA A 121 -0.73 -21.10 -15.81
CA ALA A 121 -1.48 -21.57 -16.97
C ALA A 121 -1.68 -23.07 -16.91
N ARG A 122 -2.81 -23.55 -17.43
CA ARG A 122 -2.98 -24.96 -17.84
C ARG A 122 -3.05 -24.97 -19.35
N GLN A 123 -2.12 -25.65 -19.98
CA GLN A 123 -2.07 -25.75 -21.44
C GLN A 123 -2.27 -27.20 -21.81
N GLU A 124 -3.13 -27.48 -22.79
CA GLU A 124 -3.19 -28.78 -23.45
C GLU A 124 -2.20 -28.77 -24.63
N LEU A 125 -0.90 -28.86 -24.31
CA LEU A 125 0.16 -28.91 -25.33
C LEU A 125 0.79 -30.29 -25.33
N THR A 126 0.91 -30.91 -26.50
CA THR A 126 1.67 -32.16 -26.68
C THR A 126 3.10 -31.82 -27.12
N ARG A 127 4.10 -32.27 -26.36
CA ARG A 127 5.53 -32.13 -26.67
C ARG A 127 5.89 -32.90 -27.95
N ALA A 128 7.06 -32.58 -28.53
CA ALA A 128 7.60 -33.30 -29.69
C ALA A 128 7.81 -34.81 -29.45
N ASP A 129 7.92 -35.23 -28.18
CA ASP A 129 8.01 -36.63 -27.74
C ASP A 129 6.64 -37.29 -27.45
N GLY A 130 5.53 -36.60 -27.74
CA GLY A 130 4.17 -37.10 -27.53
C GLY A 130 3.62 -36.92 -26.10
N GLN A 131 4.39 -36.34 -25.17
CA GLN A 131 3.93 -36.15 -23.78
C GLN A 131 3.14 -34.83 -23.60
N PRO A 132 1.98 -34.85 -22.94
CA PRO A 132 1.24 -33.62 -22.67
C PRO A 132 1.91 -32.78 -21.57
N VAL A 133 2.19 -31.52 -21.85
CA VAL A 133 2.42 -30.48 -20.83
C VAL A 133 1.10 -30.26 -20.11
N LYS A 134 1.13 -30.20 -18.78
CA LYS A 134 -0.10 -30.10 -17.96
C LYS A 134 -0.32 -28.71 -17.37
N ALA A 135 0.75 -27.93 -17.16
CA ALA A 135 0.70 -26.56 -16.64
C ALA A 135 2.04 -25.81 -16.75
N GLN A 136 1.98 -24.48 -16.79
CA GLN A 136 3.11 -23.56 -16.58
C GLN A 136 3.08 -22.95 -15.18
N PHE A 137 4.24 -22.69 -14.60
CA PHE A 137 4.41 -22.15 -13.25
C PHE A 137 5.42 -21.00 -13.21
N ALA A 138 5.18 -20.00 -12.38
CA ALA A 138 6.26 -19.17 -11.83
C ALA A 138 6.84 -19.83 -10.58
N GLY A 139 8.12 -19.59 -10.32
CA GLY A 139 8.78 -20.01 -9.09
C GLY A 139 9.45 -21.39 -9.18
N SER A 140 9.91 -21.88 -8.03
CA SER A 140 10.79 -23.05 -7.94
C SER A 140 10.04 -24.37 -7.90
N SER A 141 10.58 -25.43 -8.50
CA SER A 141 10.08 -26.79 -8.27
C SER A 141 10.34 -27.29 -6.85
N ASN A 142 11.27 -26.67 -6.13
CA ASN A 142 11.58 -27.04 -4.76
C ASN A 142 10.50 -26.51 -3.79
N PRO A 143 9.89 -27.36 -2.95
CA PRO A 143 8.89 -26.93 -1.97
C PRO A 143 9.49 -26.16 -0.79
N ASN A 144 10.82 -26.08 -0.67
CA ASN A 144 11.50 -25.33 0.37
C ASN A 144 12.32 -24.17 -0.25
N PRO A 145 12.04 -22.91 0.09
CA PRO A 145 12.73 -21.77 -0.53
C PRO A 145 14.15 -21.52 0.03
N LEU A 146 14.48 -22.09 1.19
CA LEU A 146 15.75 -21.83 1.88
C LEU A 146 16.41 -23.11 2.36
N LYS A 147 17.74 -23.14 2.32
CA LYS A 147 18.56 -24.13 3.03
C LYS A 147 18.50 -23.88 4.54
N SER A 148 18.97 -24.85 5.33
CA SER A 148 19.07 -24.74 6.81
C SER A 148 19.95 -23.58 7.28
N ASN A 149 20.87 -23.11 6.44
CA ASN A 149 21.76 -21.99 6.73
C ASN A 149 21.20 -20.62 6.28
N GLY A 150 19.97 -20.57 5.73
CA GLY A 150 19.33 -19.35 5.27
C GLY A 150 19.67 -18.92 3.85
N GLU A 151 20.51 -19.64 3.12
CA GLU A 151 20.70 -19.38 1.68
C GLU A 151 19.46 -19.79 0.89
N PHE A 152 19.18 -19.09 -0.22
CA PHE A 152 18.16 -19.51 -1.17
C PHE A 152 18.45 -20.91 -1.71
N GLN A 153 17.39 -21.69 -1.83
CA GLN A 153 17.43 -23.03 -2.39
C GLN A 153 16.70 -23.02 -3.74
N GLN A 154 17.48 -23.09 -4.81
CA GLN A 154 16.95 -23.20 -6.16
C GLN A 154 16.40 -24.61 -6.43
N GLY A 155 15.48 -24.68 -7.39
CA GLY A 155 14.91 -25.92 -7.86
C GLY A 155 15.65 -26.47 -9.07
N ASP A 156 14.97 -27.33 -9.81
CA ASP A 156 15.49 -27.89 -11.05
C ASP A 156 15.84 -26.77 -12.04
N LEU A 157 16.94 -26.97 -12.78
CA LEU A 157 17.49 -26.03 -13.76
C LEU A 157 17.73 -24.60 -13.22
N GLY A 158 17.96 -24.47 -11.91
CA GLY A 158 18.22 -23.17 -11.29
C GLY A 158 16.96 -22.32 -11.07
N SER A 159 15.76 -22.93 -11.11
CA SER A 159 14.50 -22.21 -10.91
C SER A 159 14.45 -21.52 -9.53
N VAL A 160 14.24 -20.21 -9.59
CA VAL A 160 14.18 -19.28 -8.44
C VAL A 160 12.82 -19.39 -7.75
N SER A 161 12.80 -19.39 -6.42
CA SER A 161 11.54 -19.42 -5.65
C SER A 161 10.81 -18.08 -5.70
N LEU A 162 9.48 -18.09 -5.49
CA LEU A 162 8.71 -16.84 -5.35
C LEU A 162 9.27 -15.94 -4.24
N GLN A 163 9.77 -16.53 -3.16
CA GLN A 163 10.36 -15.79 -2.04
C GLN A 163 11.65 -15.11 -2.48
N GLU A 164 12.59 -15.85 -3.06
CA GLU A 164 13.88 -15.33 -3.56
C GLU A 164 13.67 -14.15 -4.52
N GLU A 165 12.73 -14.27 -5.45
CA GLU A 165 12.42 -13.17 -6.36
C GLU A 165 11.76 -11.99 -5.62
N ASN A 166 10.81 -12.25 -4.73
CA ASN A 166 10.10 -11.21 -3.99
C ASN A 166 10.96 -10.47 -2.96
N PHE A 167 12.06 -11.08 -2.49
CA PHE A 167 13.07 -10.40 -1.68
C PHE A 167 13.66 -9.18 -2.37
N LYS A 168 13.66 -9.11 -3.70
CA LYS A 168 14.13 -7.91 -4.43
C LYS A 168 13.13 -6.76 -4.37
N ASN A 169 11.84 -7.05 -4.18
CA ASN A 169 10.76 -6.13 -4.48
C ASN A 169 9.94 -5.68 -3.26
N VAL A 170 9.77 -6.54 -2.24
CA VAL A 170 8.86 -6.27 -1.10
C VAL A 170 9.50 -6.55 0.27
N ASP A 171 9.42 -5.58 1.19
CA ASP A 171 9.64 -5.73 2.64
C ASP A 171 8.66 -4.80 3.37
N VAL A 172 7.64 -5.38 4.00
CA VAL A 172 6.50 -4.66 4.63
C VAL A 172 6.88 -3.73 5.79
N LEU A 173 8.14 -3.72 6.21
CA LEU A 173 8.64 -2.86 7.27
C LEU A 173 9.75 -1.91 6.76
N ALA A 174 10.08 -1.95 5.47
CA ALA A 174 11.14 -1.13 4.86
C ALA A 174 10.94 0.36 5.20
N GLY A 175 12.04 1.06 5.48
CA GLY A 175 12.04 2.49 5.78
C GLY A 175 12.18 2.83 7.26
N MET A 176 11.42 2.18 8.14
CA MET A 176 11.53 2.42 9.59
C MET A 176 12.74 1.71 10.22
N TYR A 177 13.03 0.54 9.69
CA TYR A 177 14.03 -0.36 10.24
C TYR A 177 15.10 -0.67 9.20
N GLN A 178 16.28 -1.05 9.70
CA GLN A 178 17.37 -1.49 8.84
C GLN A 178 16.95 -2.72 8.03
N ALA A 179 17.51 -2.83 6.82
CA ALA A 179 17.34 -3.98 5.95
C ALA A 179 17.57 -5.29 6.73
N ARG A 180 16.82 -6.34 6.35
CA ARG A 180 16.87 -7.65 7.00
C ARG A 180 18.30 -8.20 6.99
N ASP A 181 18.71 -8.86 8.08
CA ASP A 181 20.05 -9.44 8.26
C ASP A 181 21.18 -8.39 8.27
N GLY A 182 21.10 -7.44 9.21
CA GLY A 182 22.13 -6.45 9.55
C GLY A 182 23.49 -7.02 9.96
N VAL A 183 24.05 -7.95 9.18
CA VAL A 183 25.45 -8.33 9.18
C VAL A 183 26.20 -7.04 8.86
N THR A 184 26.82 -6.50 9.91
CA THR A 184 27.77 -5.40 9.86
C THR A 184 28.61 -5.54 8.60
N ALA A 185 28.35 -4.68 7.62
CA ALA A 185 29.24 -4.48 6.50
C ALA A 185 30.52 -3.87 7.08
N VAL A 186 31.46 -4.72 7.47
CA VAL A 186 32.83 -4.31 7.76
C VAL A 186 33.75 -5.34 7.12
N GLY A 187 34.35 -4.94 6.00
CA GLY A 187 35.56 -5.55 5.44
C GLY A 187 35.33 -6.75 4.51
N SER A 188 35.46 -6.49 3.21
CA SER A 188 35.82 -7.46 2.16
C SER A 188 34.81 -8.57 1.79
N PRO A 189 34.81 -9.01 0.51
CA PRO A 189 33.85 -9.95 -0.06
C PRO A 189 34.04 -11.42 0.35
N ASP A 190 34.77 -11.71 1.43
CA ASP A 190 35.23 -13.07 1.79
C ASP A 190 34.69 -13.61 3.12
N GLU A 191 33.45 -13.29 3.48
CA GLU A 191 32.72 -14.12 4.45
C GLU A 191 31.35 -14.48 3.89
N GLY A 192 31.16 -15.78 3.61
CA GLY A 192 29.95 -16.40 3.03
C GLY A 192 28.69 -16.31 3.90
N LYS A 193 28.29 -15.09 4.28
CA LYS A 193 27.07 -14.73 5.01
C LYS A 193 26.30 -13.55 4.42
N ALA A 194 26.81 -12.88 3.36
CA ALA A 194 25.99 -11.95 2.59
C ALA A 194 24.83 -12.72 1.91
N GLY A 195 23.58 -12.32 2.16
CA GLY A 195 22.39 -12.89 1.52
C GLY A 195 21.70 -14.05 2.25
N LYS A 196 22.10 -14.38 3.49
CA LYS A 196 21.44 -15.42 4.30
C LYS A 196 20.21 -14.88 5.02
N GLN A 197 19.05 -15.46 4.74
CA GLN A 197 17.77 -15.16 5.35
C GLN A 197 17.62 -15.95 6.66
N VAL A 198 18.06 -15.38 7.79
CA VAL A 198 18.06 -16.09 9.09
C VAL A 198 17.35 -15.35 10.20
N THR A 199 16.86 -14.14 9.92
CA THR A 199 16.15 -13.32 10.90
C THR A 199 14.67 -13.17 10.57
N ASN A 200 13.85 -13.21 11.62
CA ASN A 200 12.46 -12.76 11.52
C ASN A 200 12.41 -11.23 11.54
N ASN A 201 11.28 -10.65 11.12
CA ASN A 201 11.05 -9.21 11.14
C ASN A 201 10.40 -8.69 12.44
N VAL A 202 10.20 -9.58 13.42
CA VAL A 202 9.70 -9.29 14.77
C VAL A 202 10.54 -10.00 15.83
N ASP A 203 10.38 -9.54 17.07
CA ASP A 203 10.92 -10.14 18.28
C ASP A 203 10.16 -11.42 18.69
N ALA A 204 10.59 -12.04 19.78
CA ALA A 204 9.98 -13.27 20.30
C ALA A 204 8.51 -13.11 20.73
N ASN A 205 8.05 -11.87 20.97
CA ASN A 205 6.69 -11.54 21.35
C ASN A 205 5.83 -11.12 20.15
N GLY A 206 6.37 -11.18 18.93
CA GLY A 206 5.67 -10.75 17.72
C GLY A 206 5.65 -9.24 17.50
N ALA A 207 6.45 -8.47 18.26
CA ALA A 207 6.55 -7.03 18.12
C ALA A 207 7.82 -6.62 17.35
N ILE A 208 7.81 -5.45 16.72
CA ILE A 208 8.95 -4.92 15.95
C ILE A 208 10.03 -4.29 16.83
N ASN A 209 10.00 -4.52 18.15
CA ASN A 209 10.80 -3.79 19.13
C ASN A 209 12.30 -4.10 19.05
N THR A 210 12.67 -5.30 18.61
CA THR A 210 14.10 -5.70 18.52
C THR A 210 14.70 -5.48 17.14
N ARG A 211 13.92 -5.04 16.14
CA ARG A 211 14.48 -4.76 14.82
C ARG A 211 15.25 -3.43 14.89
N PRO A 212 16.53 -3.39 14.47
CA PRO A 212 17.30 -2.14 14.49
C PRO A 212 16.61 -1.06 13.66
N LEU A 213 16.50 0.15 14.22
CA LEU A 213 15.99 1.32 13.50
C LEU A 213 17.00 1.79 12.46
N THR A 214 16.50 2.35 11.37
CA THR A 214 17.34 2.96 10.33
C THR A 214 18.17 4.10 10.93
N ASP A 215 19.48 4.07 10.72
CA ASP A 215 20.38 5.15 11.11
C ASP A 215 19.99 6.44 10.36
N GLY A 216 19.99 7.59 11.05
CA GLY A 216 19.79 8.89 10.43
C GLY A 216 20.76 9.20 9.29
N LYS A 217 21.94 8.56 9.24
CA LYS A 217 22.86 8.65 8.08
C LYS A 217 22.37 7.93 6.81
N LYS A 218 21.33 7.11 6.92
CA LYS A 218 20.73 6.37 5.80
C LYS A 218 19.37 6.92 5.38
N VAL A 219 18.98 8.05 5.95
CA VAL A 219 17.75 8.77 5.61
C VAL A 219 18.14 10.21 5.30
N PHE A 220 17.49 10.78 4.30
CA PHE A 220 17.91 12.06 3.73
C PHE A 220 16.79 13.08 3.80
N ASN A 221 17.16 14.30 4.12
CA ASN A 221 16.43 15.47 3.65
C ASN A 221 16.77 15.70 2.18
N ALA A 222 15.89 16.36 1.46
CA ALA A 222 16.15 16.69 0.07
C ALA A 222 15.65 18.09 -0.26
N VAL A 223 16.56 18.97 -0.63
CA VAL A 223 16.29 20.41 -0.81
C VAL A 223 17.00 20.95 -2.04
N VAL A 224 16.57 22.11 -2.53
CA VAL A 224 17.31 22.89 -3.53
C VAL A 224 18.07 23.99 -2.78
N THR A 225 19.35 24.22 -3.08
CA THR A 225 20.21 25.18 -2.34
C THR A 225 21.02 26.06 -3.27
N THR A 226 21.38 27.27 -2.85
CA THR A 226 22.16 28.22 -3.68
C THR A 226 23.49 27.67 -4.16
N THR A 227 24.25 27.00 -3.29
CA THR A 227 25.53 26.40 -3.67
C THR A 227 25.37 25.26 -4.67
N GLY A 228 24.25 24.53 -4.60
CA GLY A 228 24.00 23.35 -5.43
C GLY A 228 23.10 23.60 -6.63
N SER A 229 22.73 24.84 -6.94
CA SER A 229 21.67 25.11 -7.93
C SER A 229 21.89 26.40 -8.72
N PRO A 230 22.95 26.47 -9.54
CA PRO A 230 23.10 27.54 -10.52
C PRO A 230 22.08 27.42 -11.65
N ALA A 231 21.90 28.51 -12.40
CA ALA A 231 20.95 28.61 -13.52
C ALA A 231 21.06 27.48 -14.56
N GLY A 232 22.26 26.91 -14.76
CA GLY A 232 22.52 25.86 -15.74
C GLY A 232 22.21 24.43 -15.28
N ASP A 233 22.08 24.20 -13.96
CA ASP A 233 21.94 22.84 -13.41
C ASP A 233 20.49 22.41 -13.20
N ASN A 234 19.52 23.21 -13.65
CA ASN A 234 18.09 22.94 -13.52
C ASN A 234 17.65 22.69 -12.06
N TYR A 235 18.16 23.49 -11.11
CA TYR A 235 17.75 23.47 -9.70
C TYR A 235 17.71 22.05 -9.10
N PRO A 236 18.85 21.32 -9.11
CA PRO A 236 18.84 19.92 -8.77
C PRO A 236 18.55 19.72 -7.29
N ARG A 237 17.85 18.63 -6.98
CA ARG A 237 17.63 18.16 -5.63
C ARG A 237 18.97 17.74 -4.98
N LYS A 238 19.31 18.38 -3.88
CA LYS A 238 20.46 18.04 -3.04
C LYS A 238 19.99 17.22 -1.85
N PHE A 239 20.57 16.03 -1.71
CA PHE A 239 20.32 15.15 -0.57
C PHE A 239 21.28 15.49 0.57
N SER A 240 20.80 15.42 1.80
CA SER A 240 21.62 15.57 3.00
C SER A 240 21.12 14.63 4.07
N ASP A 241 22.01 13.80 4.60
CA ASP A 241 21.73 12.91 5.72
C ASP A 241 20.97 13.65 6.82
N LEU A 242 20.06 12.97 7.52
CA LEU A 242 19.36 13.57 8.66
C LEU A 242 20.30 14.07 9.75
N THR A 243 21.51 13.49 9.84
CA THR A 243 22.54 13.93 10.79
C THR A 243 23.13 15.30 10.48
N SER A 244 22.81 15.86 9.31
CA SER A 244 23.17 17.21 8.88
C SER A 244 21.89 18.06 8.76
N PRO A 245 21.45 18.74 9.84
CA PRO A 245 20.24 19.55 9.82
C PRO A 245 20.25 20.58 8.69
N ILE A 246 19.15 20.64 7.95
CA ILE A 246 18.97 21.63 6.89
C ILE A 246 18.69 23.02 7.48
N LYS A 247 19.25 24.04 6.83
CA LYS A 247 19.04 25.47 7.13
C LYS A 247 18.59 26.20 5.85
N PRO A 248 17.82 27.29 5.99
CA PRO A 248 17.57 28.17 4.85
C PRO A 248 18.87 28.82 4.39
N ASP A 249 18.92 29.15 3.10
CA ASP A 249 20.04 29.91 2.54
C ASP A 249 20.00 31.36 3.04
N ASP A 250 21.18 31.99 3.09
CA ASP A 250 21.29 33.39 3.51
C ASP A 250 20.88 34.34 2.38
N ILE A 251 19.74 35.00 2.55
CA ILE A 251 19.18 35.93 1.57
C ILE A 251 19.64 37.39 1.79
N SER A 252 20.48 37.67 2.80
CA SER A 252 20.90 39.04 3.12
C SER A 252 21.86 39.66 2.10
N ASN A 253 22.55 38.83 1.29
CA ASN A 253 23.58 39.26 0.35
C ASN A 253 23.47 38.57 -1.01
N ILE A 254 22.28 38.54 -1.62
CA ILE A 254 22.09 38.01 -2.97
C ILE A 254 22.87 38.89 -3.97
N ALA A 255 23.93 38.35 -4.56
CA ALA A 255 24.81 39.10 -5.45
C ALA A 255 24.19 39.25 -6.85
N ALA A 256 24.63 40.27 -7.61
CA ALA A 256 24.19 40.44 -9.01
C ALA A 256 24.49 39.21 -9.88
N GLY A 257 25.59 38.50 -9.61
CA GLY A 257 25.98 37.24 -10.27
C GLY A 257 25.16 36.01 -9.86
N ASP A 258 24.24 36.15 -8.90
CA ASP A 258 23.35 35.06 -8.47
C ASP A 258 22.02 35.04 -9.21
N LYS A 259 21.83 35.89 -10.22
CA LYS A 259 20.64 35.83 -11.06
C LYS A 259 20.43 34.39 -11.57
N ASP A 260 19.18 33.93 -11.46
CA ASP A 260 18.73 32.58 -11.78
C ASP A 260 19.30 31.45 -10.91
N LYS A 261 19.93 31.75 -9.77
CA LYS A 261 20.22 30.74 -8.74
C LYS A 261 19.01 30.50 -7.83
N ALA A 262 18.88 29.29 -7.31
CA ALA A 262 17.86 28.97 -6.31
C ALA A 262 18.34 29.27 -4.88
N TYR A 263 17.43 29.66 -4.01
CA TYR A 263 17.66 29.90 -2.59
C TYR A 263 16.68 29.05 -1.77
N ASN A 264 17.21 28.16 -0.94
CA ASN A 264 16.43 27.38 0.00
C ASN A 264 15.77 28.30 1.03
N MET A 265 14.46 28.19 1.18
CA MET A 265 13.69 28.94 2.18
C MET A 265 13.36 28.07 3.40
N SER A 266 13.48 26.75 3.32
CA SER A 266 13.09 25.81 4.38
C SER A 266 14.24 25.49 5.35
N PRO A 267 13.97 25.14 6.62
CA PRO A 267 12.67 24.83 7.24
C PRO A 267 11.84 26.01 7.79
N ARG A 268 12.07 27.29 7.41
CA ARG A 268 11.42 28.44 8.07
C ARG A 268 10.73 29.40 7.13
N GLU A 269 9.53 29.86 7.48
CA GLU A 269 9.05 31.15 7.00
C GLU A 269 9.92 32.24 7.66
N TRP A 270 10.77 32.88 6.88
CA TRP A 270 11.79 33.83 7.33
C TRP A 270 11.21 34.91 8.26
N SER A 271 11.68 34.96 9.52
CA SER A 271 11.40 36.04 10.48
C SER A 271 12.68 36.85 10.69
N THR A 272 12.66 38.10 10.22
CA THR A 272 13.67 39.10 10.57
C THR A 272 13.53 39.47 12.03
N LEU A 273 14.17 38.73 12.93
CA LEU A 273 14.41 39.23 14.28
C LEU A 273 15.56 40.24 14.25
N ASN A 274 15.24 41.48 14.60
CA ASN A 274 16.23 42.52 14.84
C ASN A 274 17.03 42.21 16.12
N SER A 275 18.24 41.64 15.99
CA SER A 275 19.35 41.65 16.97
C SER A 275 19.15 40.96 18.36
N PRO A 276 20.20 40.39 19.01
CA PRO A 276 21.27 39.53 18.50
C PRO A 276 20.85 38.06 18.69
N LEU A 277 20.00 37.57 17.80
CA LEU A 277 19.81 36.14 17.56
C LEU A 277 20.45 35.87 16.19
N ASP A 278 21.43 34.98 16.14
CA ASP A 278 22.17 34.60 14.92
C ASP A 278 21.20 34.40 13.74
N LYS A 279 21.62 34.76 12.52
CA LYS A 279 20.81 34.68 11.30
C LYS A 279 20.20 33.29 11.04
N TYR A 280 20.79 32.24 11.64
CA TYR A 280 20.26 30.87 11.61
C TYR A 280 19.63 30.39 12.93
N LYS A 281 19.46 31.26 13.92
CA LYS A 281 18.92 30.97 15.26
C LYS A 281 17.76 31.91 15.60
N GLY A 282 16.73 31.95 14.76
CA GLY A 282 15.44 32.61 15.05
C GLY A 282 14.31 31.65 15.46
N PRO A 283 13.16 32.15 15.91
CA PRO A 283 11.92 31.38 16.07
C PRO A 283 11.55 30.66 14.77
N GLY A 284 10.85 29.54 14.89
CA GLY A 284 10.36 28.78 13.75
C GLY A 284 10.61 27.28 13.87
N VAL A 285 10.38 26.60 12.76
CA VAL A 285 10.52 25.15 12.61
C VAL A 285 11.95 24.81 12.20
N TYR A 286 12.52 23.77 12.81
CA TYR A 286 13.86 23.28 12.51
C TYR A 286 13.79 21.88 11.94
N SER A 287 14.74 21.54 11.06
CA SER A 287 14.98 20.17 10.67
C SER A 287 15.57 19.37 11.85
N THR A 288 15.28 18.07 11.91
CA THR A 288 15.86 17.16 12.90
C THR A 288 17.38 17.03 12.76
N ASP A 289 18.07 16.66 13.83
CA ASP A 289 19.49 16.28 13.81
C ASP A 289 19.73 14.78 13.61
N GLY A 290 18.65 14.02 13.36
CA GLY A 290 18.70 12.62 12.96
C GLY A 290 19.23 11.64 14.02
N LYS A 291 19.69 12.11 15.19
CA LYS A 291 20.30 11.25 16.23
C LYS A 291 19.32 10.21 16.78
N GLU A 292 18.04 10.53 16.75
CA GLU A 292 16.95 9.65 17.20
C GLU A 292 16.20 8.99 16.03
N GLY A 293 16.80 9.00 14.84
CA GLY A 293 16.18 8.57 13.60
C GLY A 293 15.33 9.65 12.96
N TYR A 294 14.58 9.25 11.93
CA TYR A 294 13.62 10.11 11.26
C TYR A 294 12.41 10.41 12.17
N THR A 295 11.62 11.41 11.79
CA THR A 295 10.53 11.92 12.61
C THR A 295 9.16 11.64 12.01
N ALA A 296 8.12 11.74 12.84
CA ALA A 296 6.72 11.48 12.47
C ALA A 296 6.14 12.48 11.46
N ILE A 297 6.89 13.54 11.14
CA ILE A 297 6.47 14.64 10.26
C ILE A 297 7.58 14.93 9.25
N ILE A 298 7.22 14.88 7.97
CA ILE A 298 7.99 15.45 6.87
C ILE A 298 7.22 16.66 6.36
N ASP A 299 7.93 17.76 6.14
CA ASP A 299 7.37 18.97 5.54
C ASP A 299 7.90 19.16 4.12
N PRO A 300 7.06 19.62 3.17
CA PRO A 300 7.55 20.10 1.89
C PRO A 300 8.56 21.22 2.10
N ALA A 301 9.72 21.07 1.48
CA ALA A 301 10.72 22.12 1.45
C ALA A 301 10.33 23.13 0.37
N THR A 302 10.84 24.35 0.50
CA THR A 302 10.55 25.47 -0.39
C THR A 302 11.84 26.15 -0.82
N TRP A 303 11.89 26.60 -2.06
CA TRP A 303 12.95 27.45 -2.57
C TRP A 303 12.40 28.57 -3.46
N LYS A 304 13.23 29.58 -3.69
CA LYS A 304 12.94 30.73 -4.56
C LYS A 304 14.10 31.02 -5.49
N LYS A 305 13.81 31.40 -6.73
CA LYS A 305 14.82 31.86 -7.68
C LYS A 305 15.20 33.32 -7.42
N ALA A 306 16.49 33.63 -7.49
CA ALA A 306 16.97 35.00 -7.57
C ALA A 306 16.71 35.59 -8.97
N ILE A 307 16.09 36.76 -9.02
CA ILE A 307 15.75 37.44 -10.29
C ILE A 307 16.62 38.67 -10.54
N ALA A 308 17.17 39.26 -9.48
CA ALA A 308 18.14 40.35 -9.53
C ALA A 308 18.94 40.41 -8.21
N GLU A 309 19.90 41.33 -8.12
CA GLU A 309 20.58 41.63 -6.85
C GLU A 309 19.53 41.89 -5.74
N LYS A 310 19.73 41.27 -4.57
CA LYS A 310 18.85 41.38 -3.39
C LYS A 310 17.38 41.03 -3.64
N THR A 311 17.04 40.40 -4.77
CA THR A 311 15.65 40.19 -5.18
C THR A 311 15.40 38.73 -5.56
N LEU A 312 14.48 38.09 -4.83
CA LEU A 312 13.93 36.77 -5.13
C LEU A 312 12.58 36.88 -5.83
N GLU A 313 12.18 35.83 -6.53
CA GLU A 313 10.83 35.72 -7.06
C GLU A 313 9.76 35.69 -5.96
N SER A 314 8.54 36.07 -6.32
CA SER A 314 7.41 36.14 -5.40
C SER A 314 6.92 34.75 -4.99
N GLY A 315 6.79 33.84 -5.96
CA GLY A 315 6.36 32.46 -5.76
C GLY A 315 7.35 31.63 -4.94
N VAL A 316 6.85 30.54 -4.35
CA VAL A 316 7.69 29.50 -3.73
C VAL A 316 7.54 28.23 -4.55
N ASN A 317 8.65 27.51 -4.72
CA ASN A 317 8.68 26.22 -5.40
C ASN A 317 8.86 25.11 -4.38
N THR A 318 8.07 24.05 -4.49
CA THR A 318 8.13 22.85 -3.62
C THR A 318 8.68 21.61 -4.33
N LYS A 319 9.15 21.81 -5.57
CA LYS A 319 9.72 20.79 -6.43
C LYS A 319 11.03 21.28 -7.01
N ASP A 320 11.92 20.36 -7.33
CA ASP A 320 13.16 20.66 -8.04
C ASP A 320 12.88 20.96 -9.53
N GLY A 321 13.91 21.29 -10.32
CA GLY A 321 13.71 21.60 -11.74
C GLY A 321 13.30 20.41 -12.62
N LYS A 322 13.30 19.18 -12.09
CA LYS A 322 12.76 17.97 -12.75
C LYS A 322 11.34 17.63 -12.29
N GLY A 323 10.74 18.43 -11.41
CA GLY A 323 9.41 18.20 -10.85
C GLY A 323 9.38 17.18 -9.68
N GLN A 324 10.53 16.76 -9.17
CA GLN A 324 10.65 15.87 -8.02
C GLN A 324 10.39 16.64 -6.72
N ASP A 325 9.78 15.99 -5.73
CA ASP A 325 9.47 16.64 -4.46
C ASP A 325 10.73 16.94 -3.65
N ILE A 326 10.71 18.08 -2.98
CA ILE A 326 11.70 18.41 -1.96
C ILE A 326 11.05 18.48 -0.59
N TYR A 327 11.76 18.05 0.43
CA TYR A 327 11.25 17.94 1.78
C TYR A 327 12.36 17.88 2.83
N TYR A 328 11.97 18.10 4.08
CA TYR A 328 12.82 17.87 5.23
C TYR A 328 12.02 17.22 6.37
N TYR A 329 12.72 16.49 7.22
CA TYR A 329 12.14 15.93 8.44
C TYR A 329 12.11 16.98 9.53
N ARG A 330 10.93 17.22 10.09
CA ARG A 330 10.72 18.20 11.16
C ARG A 330 11.35 17.72 12.46
N GLY A 331 12.10 18.58 13.12
CA GLY A 331 12.65 18.37 14.46
C GLY A 331 11.87 19.15 15.51
N ILE A 332 12.45 20.26 15.97
CA ILE A 332 11.91 21.08 17.06
C ILE A 332 11.33 22.38 16.48
N THR A 333 10.22 22.85 17.06
CA THR A 333 9.77 24.22 16.86
C THR A 333 10.19 25.08 18.04
N GLN A 334 10.85 26.21 17.75
CA GLN A 334 11.32 27.16 18.77
C GLN A 334 10.56 28.47 18.69
N ALA A 335 10.37 29.12 19.84
CA ALA A 335 9.89 30.50 19.94
C ALA A 335 10.85 31.33 20.78
N ALA A 336 10.81 32.65 20.61
CA ALA A 336 11.47 33.55 21.52
C ALA A 336 10.84 33.40 22.91
N ASN A 337 11.67 33.43 23.95
CA ASN A 337 11.18 33.58 25.32
C ASN A 337 10.50 34.94 25.50
N LYS A 338 9.86 35.15 26.66
CA LYS A 338 9.14 36.41 26.95
C LYS A 338 10.02 37.65 26.81
N ASP A 339 11.31 37.52 27.12
CA ASP A 339 12.29 38.60 27.10
C ASP A 339 12.91 38.83 25.70
N GLY A 340 12.54 38.02 24.70
CA GLY A 340 13.05 38.12 23.33
C GLY A 340 14.52 37.76 23.15
N ASN A 341 15.22 37.33 24.21
CA ASN A 341 16.68 37.19 24.25
C ASN A 341 17.19 35.74 24.10
N LYS A 342 16.29 34.75 24.16
CA LYS A 342 16.61 33.33 24.01
C LYS A 342 15.53 32.60 23.23
N LEU A 343 15.92 31.50 22.59
CA LEU A 343 14.98 30.56 21.98
C LEU A 343 14.69 29.42 22.93
N GLU A 344 13.40 29.09 23.05
CA GLU A 344 12.92 27.97 23.83
C GLU A 344 12.16 27.02 22.90
N PRO A 345 12.38 25.69 23.01
CA PRO A 345 11.50 24.70 22.39
C PRO A 345 10.07 24.91 22.87
N ILE A 346 9.14 25.06 21.94
CA ILE A 346 7.70 25.10 22.24
C ILE A 346 7.00 23.81 21.81
N ARG A 347 7.53 23.13 20.80
CA ARG A 347 6.99 21.86 20.29
C ARG A 347 8.11 20.92 19.88
N LYS A 348 7.91 19.63 20.10
CA LYS A 348 8.86 18.56 19.73
C LYS A 348 8.16 17.56 18.82
N THR A 349 8.75 17.29 17.67
CA THR A 349 8.29 16.22 16.79
C THR A 349 8.75 14.87 17.34
N VAL A 350 7.87 13.88 17.28
CA VAL A 350 8.13 12.51 17.68
C VAL A 350 9.18 11.89 16.75
N THR A 351 10.22 11.32 17.34
CA THR A 351 11.29 10.59 16.63
C THR A 351 10.99 9.09 16.64
N ALA A 352 11.49 8.35 15.65
CA ALA A 352 11.34 6.90 15.59
C ALA A 352 11.86 6.25 16.89
N LYS A 353 13.03 6.65 17.39
CA LYS A 353 13.57 6.13 18.64
C LYS A 353 12.66 6.45 19.83
N PHE A 354 12.17 7.68 19.95
CA PHE A 354 11.26 8.06 21.04
C PHE A 354 10.03 7.16 21.06
N ALA A 355 9.34 7.01 19.94
CA ALA A 355 8.18 6.11 19.86
C ALA A 355 8.52 4.67 20.26
N HIS A 356 9.68 4.17 19.87
CA HIS A 356 10.11 2.80 20.15
C HIS A 356 10.45 2.53 21.62
N THR A 357 11.15 3.46 22.27
CA THR A 357 11.68 3.26 23.62
C THR A 357 10.79 3.84 24.71
N HIS A 358 9.82 4.69 24.36
CA HIS A 358 8.91 5.27 25.33
C HIS A 358 7.93 4.22 25.88
N GLN A 359 7.63 4.30 27.17
CA GLN A 359 6.69 3.39 27.84
C GLN A 359 5.33 3.42 27.13
N ASN A 360 4.76 4.60 26.90
CA ASN A 360 3.52 4.76 26.13
C ASN A 360 3.76 4.84 24.61
N GLY A 361 4.72 4.08 24.07
CA GLY A 361 5.17 4.20 22.68
C GLY A 361 4.06 4.03 21.64
N SER A 362 3.05 3.19 21.95
CA SER A 362 1.87 2.98 21.09
C SER A 362 1.10 4.26 20.78
N ARG A 363 1.11 5.25 21.69
CA ARG A 363 0.53 6.60 21.49
C ARG A 363 1.28 7.41 20.44
N TYR A 364 2.58 7.17 20.34
CA TYR A 364 3.53 7.89 19.50
C TYR A 364 3.88 7.10 18.22
N GLY A 365 3.07 6.10 17.87
CA GLY A 365 3.20 5.38 16.61
C GLY A 365 4.10 4.14 16.65
N LYS A 366 4.50 3.66 17.83
CA LYS A 366 5.16 2.34 17.98
C LYS A 366 4.30 1.26 17.33
N GLY A 367 4.94 0.33 16.63
CA GLY A 367 4.24 -0.76 15.96
C GLY A 367 3.66 -0.40 14.58
N LEU A 368 3.84 0.84 14.10
CA LEU A 368 3.26 1.30 12.84
C LEU A 368 4.33 1.62 11.79
N VAL A 369 3.99 1.45 10.51
CA VAL A 369 4.76 1.99 9.38
C VAL A 369 4.20 3.38 9.07
N TRP A 370 4.99 4.42 9.31
CA TRP A 370 4.53 5.81 9.29
C TRP A 370 4.37 6.35 7.87
N TRP A 371 3.46 7.30 7.69
CA TRP A 371 3.38 8.09 6.46
C TRP A 371 4.71 8.78 6.12
N SER A 372 5.47 9.16 7.15
CA SER A 372 6.77 9.80 7.05
C SER A 372 7.95 8.84 6.90
N THR A 373 7.75 7.55 6.59
CA THR A 373 8.90 6.69 6.26
C THR A 373 9.63 7.22 5.02
N PRO A 374 10.95 6.94 4.87
CA PRO A 374 11.74 7.37 3.72
C PRO A 374 11.05 7.08 2.38
N GLU A 375 11.20 8.00 1.41
CA GLU A 375 10.57 7.85 0.09
C GLU A 375 10.91 6.51 -0.58
N THR A 376 12.15 6.07 -0.42
CA THR A 376 12.71 4.83 -0.98
C THR A 376 12.01 3.57 -0.46
N ALA A 377 11.31 3.67 0.66
CA ALA A 377 10.50 2.59 1.22
C ALA A 377 9.17 2.41 0.47
N PHE A 378 8.65 3.43 -0.19
CA PHE A 378 7.46 3.33 -1.02
C PHE A 378 7.82 3.05 -2.48
N GLU A 379 8.88 3.71 -2.96
CA GLU A 379 9.33 3.64 -4.35
C GLU A 379 10.79 4.11 -4.46
N ASN A 380 11.58 3.44 -5.29
CA ASN A 380 12.99 3.76 -5.55
C ASN A 380 13.38 3.52 -7.02
N GLU A 381 14.57 3.97 -7.42
CA GLU A 381 15.04 3.91 -8.82
C GLU A 381 15.08 2.48 -9.37
N PHE A 382 15.40 1.47 -8.56
CA PHE A 382 15.41 0.07 -8.98
C PHE A 382 14.00 -0.41 -9.31
N THR A 383 13.03 -0.12 -8.45
CA THR A 383 11.62 -0.45 -8.72
C THR A 383 11.02 0.32 -9.88
N ARG A 384 11.46 1.57 -10.13
CA ARG A 384 10.99 2.41 -11.24
C ARG A 384 11.56 1.95 -12.58
N ARG A 385 12.88 1.72 -12.66
CA ARG A 385 13.54 1.27 -13.90
C ARG A 385 13.37 -0.23 -14.15
N GLY A 386 13.02 -0.97 -13.10
CA GLY A 386 12.93 -2.44 -13.09
C GLY A 386 14.29 -3.12 -13.19
N THR A 387 15.41 -2.42 -13.02
CA THR A 387 16.76 -2.98 -13.20
C THR A 387 17.52 -3.09 -11.90
N ASP A 388 18.18 -4.23 -11.71
CA ASP A 388 19.01 -4.50 -10.53
C ASP A 388 20.41 -3.87 -10.65
N ARG A 389 20.74 -3.26 -11.79
CA ARG A 389 22.02 -2.63 -12.09
C ARG A 389 21.78 -1.26 -12.70
N ILE A 390 22.26 -0.21 -12.04
CA ILE A 390 22.13 1.20 -12.47
C ILE A 390 23.49 1.86 -12.37
N ALA A 391 23.84 2.71 -13.34
CA ALA A 391 25.05 3.52 -13.25
C ALA A 391 25.02 4.35 -11.95
N THR A 392 26.09 4.29 -11.16
CA THR A 392 26.14 4.93 -9.83
C THR A 392 25.92 6.44 -9.91
N ASN A 393 26.29 7.07 -11.03
CA ASN A 393 26.07 8.50 -11.29
C ASN A 393 24.62 8.86 -11.64
N ASP A 394 23.80 7.88 -12.00
CA ASP A 394 22.36 8.07 -12.26
C ASP A 394 21.53 8.00 -10.98
N LEU A 395 22.14 7.58 -9.86
CA LEU A 395 21.48 7.43 -8.58
C LEU A 395 21.75 8.63 -7.69
N ASP A 396 20.73 9.05 -6.96
CA ASP A 396 20.92 9.92 -5.80
C ASP A 396 21.50 9.14 -4.60
N ASP A 397 21.91 9.88 -3.57
CA ASP A 397 22.57 9.28 -2.40
C ASP A 397 21.66 8.33 -1.63
N ALA A 398 20.34 8.58 -1.61
CA ALA A 398 19.38 7.68 -0.98
C ALA A 398 19.30 6.33 -1.69
N ASN A 399 19.29 6.33 -3.03
CA ASN A 399 19.24 5.12 -3.85
C ASN A 399 20.58 4.36 -3.86
N LYS A 400 21.73 5.05 -3.81
CA LYS A 400 23.06 4.40 -3.71
C LYS A 400 23.17 3.46 -2.51
N LEU A 401 22.54 3.80 -1.39
CA LEU A 401 22.57 2.98 -0.18
C LEU A 401 21.79 1.66 -0.28
N LEU A 402 20.94 1.51 -1.30
CA LEU A 402 20.12 0.30 -1.50
C LEU A 402 20.88 -0.81 -2.25
N GLY A 403 22.07 -0.52 -2.79
CA GLY A 403 22.90 -1.48 -3.53
C GLY A 403 24.38 -1.45 -3.12
N LYS A 404 25.22 -2.14 -3.89
CA LYS A 404 26.67 -2.07 -3.78
C LYS A 404 27.26 -1.54 -5.08
N ASP A 405 28.13 -0.55 -4.98
CA ASP A 405 28.91 -0.08 -6.12
C ASP A 405 29.97 -1.11 -6.52
N ASN A 406 30.03 -1.40 -7.81
CA ASN A 406 31.01 -2.24 -8.45
C ASN A 406 31.46 -1.57 -9.74
N ALA A 407 32.62 -0.90 -9.70
CA ALA A 407 33.20 -0.18 -10.82
C ALA A 407 32.25 0.85 -11.48
N GLY A 408 31.54 1.65 -10.68
CA GLY A 408 30.65 2.71 -11.18
C GLY A 408 29.24 2.22 -11.55
N ILE A 409 28.91 0.97 -11.25
CA ILE A 409 27.55 0.41 -11.35
C ILE A 409 27.10 -0.01 -9.96
N THR A 410 25.97 0.52 -9.51
CA THR A 410 25.32 0.08 -8.27
C THR A 410 24.42 -1.11 -8.58
N GLU A 411 24.68 -2.22 -7.89
CA GLU A 411 23.97 -3.48 -8.06
C GLU A 411 23.21 -3.89 -6.80
N LEU A 412 21.96 -4.33 -6.96
CA LEU A 412 21.18 -4.93 -5.90
C LEU A 412 21.77 -6.28 -5.48
N LYS A 413 21.57 -6.63 -4.20
CA LYS A 413 22.07 -7.89 -3.61
C LYS A 413 21.00 -8.95 -3.41
N GLY A 414 19.76 -8.71 -3.87
CA GLY A 414 18.66 -9.65 -3.68
C GLY A 414 18.30 -9.90 -2.21
N ASP A 415 18.63 -8.97 -1.32
CA ASP A 415 18.52 -9.07 0.14
C ASP A 415 17.52 -8.04 0.73
N SER A 416 16.52 -7.63 -0.06
CA SER A 416 15.50 -6.63 0.33
C SER A 416 15.97 -5.22 0.63
N ARG A 417 17.23 -4.85 0.36
CA ARG A 417 17.67 -3.47 0.57
C ARG A 417 16.90 -2.44 -0.25
N ALA A 418 16.58 -2.76 -1.50
CA ALA A 418 15.76 -1.92 -2.37
C ALA A 418 14.27 -2.33 -2.40
N ALA A 419 13.84 -3.18 -1.48
CA ALA A 419 12.46 -3.61 -1.44
C ALA A 419 11.54 -2.52 -0.87
N THR A 420 10.30 -2.51 -1.34
CA THR A 420 9.28 -1.52 -0.95
C THR A 420 8.28 -2.10 0.04
N ASN A 421 7.64 -1.23 0.82
CA ASN A 421 6.67 -1.61 1.84
C ASN A 421 5.30 -2.01 1.28
N GLY A 422 5.05 -1.73 0.00
CA GLY A 422 3.82 -2.07 -0.71
C GLY A 422 2.61 -1.16 -0.44
N LEU A 423 2.75 -0.15 0.42
CA LEU A 423 1.70 0.82 0.74
C LEU A 423 1.64 1.95 -0.30
N VAL A 424 0.50 2.62 -0.38
CA VAL A 424 0.35 3.89 -1.10
C VAL A 424 0.40 5.06 -0.13
N ARG A 425 1.32 6.00 -0.35
CA ARG A 425 1.47 7.24 0.44
C ARG A 425 0.97 8.44 -0.36
N ILE A 426 0.02 9.19 0.20
CA ILE A 426 -0.65 10.31 -0.49
C ILE A 426 -0.60 11.58 0.35
N GLY A 427 -0.51 12.75 -0.30
CA GLY A 427 -0.83 14.03 0.32
C GLY A 427 0.35 14.77 0.97
N GLY A 428 0.05 15.63 1.96
CA GLY A 428 1.07 16.44 2.64
C GLY A 428 1.78 17.46 1.74
N GLY A 429 1.25 17.73 0.54
CA GLY A 429 1.91 18.55 -0.47
C GLY A 429 3.03 17.84 -1.24
N LEU A 430 3.16 16.53 -1.07
CA LEU A 430 4.09 15.66 -1.80
C LEU A 430 3.34 14.79 -2.81
N SER A 431 4.07 14.25 -3.78
CA SER A 431 3.54 13.34 -4.80
C SER A 431 3.18 11.99 -4.19
N THR A 432 2.19 11.33 -4.82
CA THR A 432 1.80 9.97 -4.47
C THR A 432 2.90 8.97 -4.84
N LEU A 433 3.21 8.08 -3.90
CA LEU A 433 4.21 7.01 -4.05
C LEU A 433 3.57 5.64 -3.77
N GLY A 434 4.16 4.58 -4.32
CA GLY A 434 3.77 3.19 -4.04
C GLY A 434 2.81 2.57 -5.07
N GLU A 435 2.21 3.38 -5.94
CA GLU A 435 1.22 2.97 -6.95
C GLU A 435 1.82 2.06 -8.04
N GLU A 436 1.13 0.97 -8.39
CA GLU A 436 1.53 0.07 -9.48
C GLU A 436 1.42 0.73 -10.86
N THR A 437 0.42 1.58 -11.05
CA THR A 437 0.12 2.30 -12.30
C THR A 437 -0.17 3.76 -12.00
N LYS A 438 0.14 4.66 -12.93
CA LYS A 438 -0.26 6.08 -12.88
C LYS A 438 -1.07 6.46 -14.10
N PHE A 439 -2.06 7.32 -13.91
CA PHE A 439 -2.87 7.81 -15.01
C PHE A 439 -2.09 8.87 -15.80
N ASN A 440 -1.92 8.64 -17.09
CA ASN A 440 -1.36 9.61 -18.00
C ASN A 440 -2.50 10.39 -18.68
N SER A 441 -2.66 11.66 -18.31
CA SER A 441 -3.72 12.51 -18.84
C SER A 441 -3.56 12.85 -20.32
N ALA A 442 -2.34 12.76 -20.88
CA ALA A 442 -2.09 13.03 -22.29
C ALA A 442 -2.53 11.86 -23.19
N THR A 443 -2.36 10.61 -22.72
CA THR A 443 -2.78 9.40 -23.45
C THR A 443 -4.16 8.91 -23.02
N GLY A 444 -4.67 9.37 -21.87
CA GLY A 444 -5.94 8.93 -21.29
C GLY A 444 -5.90 7.49 -20.76
N LYS A 445 -4.72 6.99 -20.39
CA LYS A 445 -4.49 5.58 -20.04
C LYS A 445 -3.77 5.43 -18.71
N TRP A 446 -3.94 4.27 -18.08
CA TRP A 446 -3.13 3.86 -16.95
C TRP A 446 -1.83 3.26 -17.47
N GLU A 447 -0.70 3.78 -16.99
CA GLU A 447 0.62 3.36 -17.42
C GLU A 447 1.38 2.75 -16.23
N ASP A 448 2.20 1.74 -16.50
CA ASP A 448 3.02 1.11 -15.47
C ASP A 448 3.99 2.12 -14.87
N HIS A 449 3.90 2.24 -13.54
CA HIS A 449 4.76 3.15 -12.78
C HIS A 449 5.87 2.38 -12.07
N HIS A 450 5.57 1.16 -11.59
CA HIS A 450 6.55 0.24 -11.03
C HIS A 450 6.82 -0.93 -11.97
N ASN A 451 8.11 -1.18 -12.21
CA ASN A 451 8.61 -2.20 -13.13
C ASN A 451 9.20 -3.43 -12.39
N THR A 452 8.73 -3.66 -11.17
CA THR A 452 9.08 -4.85 -10.38
C THR A 452 8.57 -6.13 -11.03
N THR A 453 9.32 -7.22 -10.90
CA THR A 453 8.94 -8.56 -11.39
C THR A 453 7.84 -9.19 -10.55
N THR A 454 7.83 -8.91 -9.26
CA THR A 454 6.86 -9.43 -8.30
C THR A 454 6.47 -8.36 -7.29
N ARG A 455 5.24 -8.47 -6.76
CA ARG A 455 4.79 -7.78 -5.54
C ARG A 455 3.89 -8.71 -4.76
N ILE A 456 4.48 -9.54 -3.91
CA ILE A 456 3.77 -10.58 -3.16
C ILE A 456 3.74 -10.22 -1.69
N PHE A 457 2.59 -10.49 -1.06
CA PHE A 457 2.29 -10.25 0.34
C PHE A 457 1.62 -11.46 0.98
N GLY A 458 1.54 -11.43 2.30
CA GLY A 458 0.92 -12.48 3.10
C GLY A 458 1.84 -13.67 3.33
N ARG A 459 1.20 -14.83 3.52
CA ARG A 459 1.84 -16.07 3.91
C ARG A 459 3.01 -16.41 2.99
N TYR A 460 4.17 -16.67 3.58
CA TYR A 460 5.40 -17.01 2.85
C TYR A 460 5.70 -16.04 1.68
N HIS A 461 5.31 -14.76 1.73
CA HIS A 461 5.80 -13.81 0.73
C HIS A 461 7.33 -13.63 0.81
N LEU A 462 7.87 -13.83 2.02
CA LEU A 462 9.29 -13.96 2.33
C LEU A 462 9.44 -15.04 3.41
N ALA A 463 10.66 -15.59 3.54
CA ALA A 463 10.98 -16.64 4.50
C ALA A 463 12.33 -16.40 5.18
N TYR A 464 12.56 -17.01 6.33
CA TYR A 464 13.86 -17.08 7.00
C TYR A 464 14.10 -18.48 7.55
N SER A 465 15.36 -18.84 7.76
CA SER A 465 15.77 -20.12 8.31
C SER A 465 16.18 -19.96 9.77
N LYS A 466 15.62 -20.79 10.65
CA LYS A 466 15.97 -20.84 12.06
C LYS A 466 15.76 -22.24 12.60
N ASP A 467 16.66 -22.70 13.46
CA ASP A 467 16.61 -24.05 14.05
C ASP A 467 16.57 -25.15 12.99
N ASN A 468 17.32 -24.98 11.88
CA ASN A 468 17.31 -25.84 10.70
C ASN A 468 15.94 -25.97 9.99
N THR A 469 15.02 -25.03 10.21
CA THR A 469 13.69 -25.04 9.60
C THR A 469 13.39 -23.71 8.89
N THR A 470 12.73 -23.79 7.74
CA THR A 470 12.27 -22.61 7.01
C THR A 470 10.95 -22.12 7.56
N LYS A 471 10.92 -20.87 8.01
CA LYS A 471 9.77 -20.21 8.60
C LYS A 471 9.37 -19.01 7.74
N GLN A 472 8.08 -18.72 7.63
CA GLN A 472 7.62 -17.46 7.06
C GLN A 472 7.96 -16.30 7.99
N VAL A 473 8.18 -15.11 7.44
CA VAL A 473 8.24 -13.90 8.27
C VAL A 473 6.90 -13.59 8.91
N SER A 474 6.93 -13.06 10.14
CA SER A 474 5.72 -12.85 10.93
C SER A 474 4.86 -11.72 10.37
N LEU A 475 5.40 -10.52 10.18
CA LEU A 475 4.61 -9.43 9.59
C LEU A 475 4.72 -9.49 8.07
N ASN A 476 3.58 -9.50 7.39
CA ASN A 476 3.54 -9.78 5.96
C ASN A 476 2.40 -9.09 5.19
N SER A 477 1.60 -8.27 5.85
CA SER A 477 0.53 -7.46 5.24
C SER A 477 0.16 -6.31 6.20
N TYR A 478 -0.92 -5.58 5.92
CA TYR A 478 -1.45 -4.50 6.76
C TYR A 478 -2.95 -4.67 6.98
N SER A 479 -3.43 -4.28 8.16
CA SER A 479 -4.87 -4.36 8.50
C SER A 479 -5.61 -3.03 8.39
N GLY A 480 -4.91 -1.92 8.09
CA GLY A 480 -5.46 -0.57 8.15
C GLY A 480 -4.42 0.45 8.60
N ALA A 481 -4.84 1.71 8.73
CA ALA A 481 -4.05 2.77 9.35
C ALA A 481 -4.79 3.38 10.55
N ARG A 482 -4.02 3.97 11.46
CA ARG A 482 -4.55 4.76 12.58
C ARG A 482 -3.74 6.03 12.77
N THR A 483 -4.33 6.99 13.47
CA THR A 483 -3.66 8.20 13.91
C THR A 483 -2.79 7.96 15.13
N PHE A 484 -1.74 8.74 15.27
CA PHE A 484 -0.88 8.78 16.46
C PHE A 484 -0.33 10.19 16.68
N VAL A 485 0.11 10.49 17.90
CA VAL A 485 0.69 11.80 18.24
C VAL A 485 2.03 11.94 17.51
N ALA A 486 2.15 12.94 16.65
CA ALA A 486 3.34 13.19 15.84
C ALA A 486 4.15 14.39 16.33
N GLU A 487 3.52 15.32 17.04
CA GLU A 487 4.15 16.46 17.69
C GLU A 487 3.45 16.74 19.02
N TYR A 488 4.21 17.13 20.04
CA TYR A 488 3.70 17.46 21.37
C TYR A 488 4.30 18.77 21.90
N ASP A 489 3.63 19.34 22.89
CA ASP A 489 4.09 20.54 23.58
C ASP A 489 5.37 20.28 24.37
N ALA A 490 6.41 21.09 24.15
CA ALA A 490 7.72 20.85 24.75
C ALA A 490 7.74 20.93 26.30
N LYS A 491 6.74 21.57 26.92
CA LYS A 491 6.58 21.68 28.37
C LYS A 491 5.57 20.66 28.93
N ASN A 492 4.78 20.02 28.07
CA ASN A 492 3.82 19.00 28.45
C ASN A 492 3.69 17.95 27.33
N GLU A 493 4.45 16.87 27.45
CA GLU A 493 4.43 15.74 26.51
C GLU A 493 3.04 15.11 26.34
N ASN A 494 2.17 15.26 27.34
CA ASN A 494 0.80 14.76 27.27
C ASN A 494 -0.14 15.63 26.44
N ARG A 495 0.30 16.81 25.99
CA ARG A 495 -0.47 17.69 25.11
C ARG A 495 0.03 17.55 23.67
N ALA A 496 -0.69 16.76 22.88
CA ALA A 496 -0.47 16.66 21.44
C ALA A 496 -0.76 18.01 20.74
N THR A 497 0.08 18.37 19.78
CA THR A 497 -0.10 19.56 18.93
C THR A 497 -0.38 19.18 17.49
N GLN A 498 0.15 18.04 17.02
CA GLN A 498 -0.15 17.47 15.71
C GLN A 498 -0.17 15.94 15.76
N TYR A 499 -0.91 15.35 14.83
CA TYR A 499 -1.06 13.92 14.59
C TYR A 499 -0.54 13.54 13.21
N SER A 500 -0.22 12.27 13.04
CA SER A 500 0.16 11.66 11.75
C SER A 500 -0.55 10.32 11.58
N LEU A 501 -0.35 9.66 10.43
CA LEU A 501 -0.91 8.35 10.10
C LEU A 501 0.17 7.28 10.09
N GLY A 502 -0.18 6.09 10.57
CA GLY A 502 0.66 4.90 10.44
C GLY A 502 -0.17 3.67 10.10
N ALA A 503 0.31 2.88 9.13
CA ALA A 503 -0.26 1.58 8.79
C ALA A 503 0.10 0.55 9.87
N LYS A 504 -0.86 -0.30 10.25
CA LYS A 504 -0.67 -1.38 11.22
C LYS A 504 -0.29 -2.66 10.46
N PRO A 505 0.95 -3.14 10.59
CA PRO A 505 1.35 -4.44 10.06
C PRO A 505 0.53 -5.56 10.70
N MET A 506 0.32 -6.64 9.94
CA MET A 506 -0.38 -7.83 10.40
C MET A 506 0.26 -9.10 9.84
N THR A 507 -0.24 -10.23 10.29
CA THR A 507 0.16 -11.57 9.85
C THR A 507 -1.01 -12.26 9.16
N LEU A 508 -0.77 -12.72 7.93
CA LEU A 508 -1.54 -13.76 7.26
C LEU A 508 -0.76 -15.06 7.37
N THR A 509 -1.37 -16.07 7.98
CA THR A 509 -0.80 -17.39 8.20
C THR A 509 -1.24 -18.40 7.14
N ARG A 510 -2.26 -18.07 6.34
CA ARG A 510 -2.87 -18.95 5.34
C ARG A 510 -2.90 -18.35 3.95
N VAL A 511 -3.18 -17.05 3.83
CA VAL A 511 -3.38 -16.36 2.54
C VAL A 511 -2.11 -15.69 2.03
N GLN A 512 -1.80 -15.91 0.75
CA GLN A 512 -0.80 -15.19 -0.04
C GLN A 512 -1.51 -14.49 -1.20
N TYR A 513 -1.16 -13.25 -1.47
CA TYR A 513 -1.75 -12.47 -2.55
C TYR A 513 -0.71 -11.53 -3.17
N GLY A 514 -0.95 -11.08 -4.40
CA GLY A 514 -0.06 -10.14 -5.07
C GLY A 514 -0.01 -10.32 -6.58
N ARG A 515 1.10 -9.86 -7.17
CA ARG A 515 1.37 -9.97 -8.60
C ARG A 515 2.69 -10.70 -8.86
N VAL A 516 2.70 -11.50 -9.92
CA VAL A 516 3.93 -11.91 -10.61
C VAL A 516 3.82 -11.59 -12.10
N SER A 517 4.89 -11.07 -12.69
CA SER A 517 4.98 -10.81 -14.13
C SER A 517 5.90 -11.84 -14.76
N ASN A 518 5.40 -12.54 -15.78
CA ASN A 518 6.09 -13.68 -16.38
C ASN A 518 5.95 -13.68 -17.91
N ASN A 519 6.94 -14.24 -18.59
CA ASN A 519 6.76 -14.60 -19.99
C ASN A 519 6.06 -15.97 -20.06
N LEU A 520 4.84 -16.00 -20.58
CA LEU A 520 4.05 -17.23 -20.75
C LEU A 520 4.12 -17.77 -22.18
N ASP A 521 4.79 -17.04 -23.08
CA ASP A 521 5.01 -17.46 -24.45
C ASP A 521 6.07 -18.56 -24.48
N LEU A 522 5.90 -19.49 -25.41
CA LEU A 522 6.78 -20.65 -25.56
C LEU A 522 7.34 -20.69 -26.97
N ASP A 523 8.65 -20.86 -27.08
CA ASP A 523 9.26 -21.13 -28.38
C ASP A 523 8.84 -22.51 -28.89
N ALA A 524 8.72 -22.64 -30.20
CA ALA A 524 8.45 -23.92 -30.85
C ALA A 524 9.55 -24.95 -30.47
N GLY A 525 9.15 -26.02 -29.79
CA GLY A 525 10.06 -27.10 -29.38
C GLY A 525 10.66 -26.97 -27.98
N GLN A 526 10.32 -25.94 -27.19
CA GLN A 526 10.66 -25.95 -25.75
C GLN A 526 10.05 -27.18 -25.08
N THR A 527 10.91 -27.99 -24.46
CA THR A 527 10.50 -29.20 -23.75
C THR A 527 10.24 -28.87 -22.28
N GLY A 528 9.13 -29.36 -21.74
CA GLY A 528 8.83 -29.22 -20.31
C GLY A 528 9.88 -29.90 -19.43
N TYR A 529 9.86 -29.54 -18.14
CA TYR A 529 10.73 -30.10 -17.11
C TYR A 529 10.45 -31.61 -16.93
N ARG A 530 11.34 -32.32 -16.24
CA ARG A 530 11.25 -33.79 -16.02
C ARG A 530 9.95 -34.22 -15.31
N ASP A 531 9.25 -33.28 -14.68
CA ASP A 531 7.96 -33.42 -14.00
C ASP A 531 6.75 -33.16 -14.93
N ASN A 532 6.97 -32.91 -16.23
CA ASN A 532 5.97 -32.53 -17.25
C ASN A 532 5.32 -31.14 -17.04
N PHE A 533 5.96 -30.28 -16.25
CA PHE A 533 5.55 -28.88 -16.06
C PHE A 533 6.53 -27.92 -16.74
N MET A 534 6.11 -26.69 -17.01
CA MET A 534 7.01 -25.62 -17.45
C MET A 534 7.19 -24.59 -16.36
N ARG A 535 8.39 -23.98 -16.32
CA ARG A 535 8.67 -22.82 -15.46
C ARG A 535 8.82 -21.61 -16.35
N SER A 536 8.02 -20.60 -16.08
CA SER A 536 8.00 -19.34 -16.78
C SER A 536 8.94 -18.38 -16.08
N ASP A 537 9.85 -17.77 -16.83
CA ASP A 537 10.77 -16.79 -16.29
C ASP A 537 10.02 -15.55 -15.80
N PHE A 538 10.51 -14.95 -14.72
CA PHE A 538 10.03 -13.64 -14.29
C PHE A 538 10.48 -12.58 -15.27
N VAL A 539 9.56 -11.70 -15.64
CA VAL A 539 9.85 -10.52 -16.45
C VAL A 539 9.40 -9.27 -15.72
N ARG A 540 10.00 -8.14 -16.07
CA ARG A 540 9.57 -6.84 -15.54
C ARG A 540 8.16 -6.56 -16.02
N LYS A 541 7.41 -5.82 -15.22
CA LYS A 541 6.02 -5.48 -15.51
C LYS A 541 5.88 -4.93 -16.92
N ASN A 542 6.57 -3.84 -17.26
CA ASN A 542 6.52 -3.20 -18.58
C ASN A 542 7.10 -3.98 -19.77
N ASN A 543 7.54 -5.24 -19.61
CA ASN A 543 8.04 -6.04 -20.73
C ASN A 543 6.87 -6.35 -21.67
N ASP A 544 7.00 -6.03 -22.96
CA ASP A 544 5.92 -6.20 -23.95
C ASP A 544 5.47 -7.66 -24.17
N GLY A 545 6.38 -8.63 -24.00
CA GLY A 545 6.05 -10.06 -24.00
C GLY A 545 5.55 -10.58 -22.65
N GLY A 546 5.46 -9.72 -21.64
CA GLY A 546 5.08 -10.09 -20.29
C GLY A 546 3.58 -10.23 -20.07
N VAL A 547 3.22 -11.10 -19.14
CA VAL A 547 1.86 -11.29 -18.63
C VAL A 547 1.85 -11.01 -17.13
N ASP A 548 1.01 -10.08 -16.69
CA ASP A 548 0.86 -9.70 -15.30
C ASP A 548 -0.20 -10.57 -14.62
N ASN A 549 0.23 -11.47 -13.75
CA ASN A 549 -0.63 -12.41 -13.05
C ASN A 549 -0.90 -11.91 -11.64
N TYR A 550 -2.07 -11.32 -11.43
CA TYR A 550 -2.56 -10.99 -10.10
C TYR A 550 -3.25 -12.22 -9.50
N PHE A 551 -2.96 -12.53 -8.25
CA PHE A 551 -3.50 -13.72 -7.61
C PHE A 551 -3.79 -13.51 -6.13
N TYR A 552 -4.71 -14.33 -5.64
CA TYR A 552 -4.75 -14.69 -4.23
C TYR A 552 -4.86 -16.22 -4.13
N ARG A 553 -4.31 -16.78 -3.06
CA ARG A 553 -4.39 -18.20 -2.77
C ARG A 553 -4.12 -18.47 -1.31
N GLY A 554 -4.41 -19.66 -0.85
CA GLY A 554 -4.06 -20.03 0.50
C GLY A 554 -4.00 -21.51 0.78
N VAL A 555 -3.38 -21.81 1.90
CA VAL A 555 -3.37 -23.13 2.52
C VAL A 555 -4.51 -23.26 3.51
N ASP A 556 -4.84 -24.49 3.91
CA ASP A 556 -5.96 -24.76 4.81
C ASP A 556 -7.27 -24.11 4.36
N ALA A 557 -7.67 -24.28 3.09
CA ALA A 557 -8.97 -23.79 2.63
C ALA A 557 -10.07 -24.29 3.58
N THR A 558 -10.95 -23.40 4.04
CA THR A 558 -12.07 -23.80 4.90
C THR A 558 -12.92 -24.79 4.13
N SER A 559 -13.15 -25.97 4.69
CA SER A 559 -13.95 -26.99 4.02
C SER A 559 -15.42 -26.56 3.93
N ILE A 560 -16.18 -27.18 3.02
CA ILE A 560 -17.61 -26.90 2.89
C ILE A 560 -18.36 -27.24 4.18
N GLU A 561 -17.97 -28.33 4.84
CA GLU A 561 -18.51 -28.77 6.12
C GLU A 561 -18.16 -27.77 7.23
N GLN A 562 -16.92 -27.29 7.27
CA GLN A 562 -16.50 -26.25 8.22
C GLN A 562 -17.26 -24.95 8.01
N MET A 563 -17.45 -24.51 6.76
CA MET A 563 -18.26 -23.35 6.42
C MET A 563 -19.72 -23.52 6.85
N ALA A 564 -20.29 -24.70 6.65
CA ALA A 564 -21.66 -25.02 7.08
C ALA A 564 -21.81 -25.10 8.60
N ALA A 565 -20.73 -25.45 9.31
CA ALA A 565 -20.69 -25.52 10.77
C ALA A 565 -20.48 -24.16 11.45
N LEU A 566 -20.17 -23.09 10.70
CA LEU A 566 -20.10 -21.74 11.25
C LEU A 566 -21.48 -21.31 11.81
N PRO A 567 -21.56 -20.67 12.99
CA PRO A 567 -22.83 -20.25 13.54
C PRO A 567 -23.58 -19.31 12.59
N SER A 568 -24.87 -19.60 12.35
CA SER A 568 -25.68 -18.86 11.37
C SER A 568 -25.97 -17.40 11.77
N ASN A 569 -25.86 -17.05 13.05
CA ASN A 569 -25.95 -15.67 13.53
C ASN A 569 -24.61 -14.92 13.47
N GLN A 570 -23.53 -15.59 13.05
CA GLN A 570 -22.20 -15.00 13.09
C GLN A 570 -22.01 -14.04 11.92
N SER A 571 -21.78 -12.78 12.25
CA SER A 571 -21.17 -11.81 11.35
C SER A 571 -19.69 -11.67 11.69
N ALA A 572 -18.88 -11.37 10.69
CA ALA A 572 -17.44 -11.17 10.83
C ALA A 572 -17.00 -9.96 10.00
N VAL A 573 -15.98 -9.26 10.47
CA VAL A 573 -15.33 -8.19 9.71
C VAL A 573 -13.89 -8.62 9.48
N TYR A 574 -13.45 -8.61 8.23
CA TYR A 574 -12.09 -8.92 7.83
C TYR A 574 -11.38 -7.62 7.47
N HIS A 575 -10.16 -7.48 7.94
CA HIS A 575 -9.31 -6.33 7.69
C HIS A 575 -8.03 -6.76 6.99
N GLY A 576 -7.61 -5.99 6.00
CA GLY A 576 -6.47 -6.37 5.17
C GLY A 576 -5.95 -5.25 4.28
N HIS A 577 -5.19 -5.66 3.26
CA HIS A 577 -4.56 -4.78 2.28
C HIS A 577 -4.72 -5.35 0.88
N ALA A 578 -4.89 -4.47 -0.10
CA ALA A 578 -5.02 -4.79 -1.51
C ALA A 578 -3.85 -4.24 -2.32
N LEU A 579 -3.34 -5.05 -3.26
CA LEU A 579 -2.51 -4.58 -4.36
C LEU A 579 -3.44 -4.24 -5.53
N MET A 580 -3.47 -2.97 -5.93
CA MET A 580 -4.41 -2.45 -6.94
C MET A 580 -3.67 -1.95 -8.19
N TYR A 581 -4.34 -2.00 -9.34
CA TYR A 581 -3.96 -1.32 -10.57
C TYR A 581 -5.17 -0.57 -11.14
N GLY A 582 -4.94 0.49 -11.92
CA GLY A 582 -6.01 1.24 -12.58
C GLY A 582 -6.93 2.02 -11.62
N ILE A 583 -6.46 2.32 -10.40
CA ILE A 583 -7.24 3.01 -9.37
C ILE A 583 -6.63 4.38 -9.07
N ASP A 584 -7.49 5.40 -9.00
CA ASP A 584 -7.12 6.72 -8.50
C ASP A 584 -7.02 6.68 -6.97
N ASN A 585 -5.85 7.04 -6.43
CA ASN A 585 -5.61 7.11 -4.99
C ASN A 585 -5.74 8.55 -4.45
N SER A 586 -6.19 9.50 -5.26
CA SER A 586 -6.57 10.82 -4.80
C SER A 586 -7.70 10.75 -3.75
N PHE A 587 -8.04 11.88 -3.12
CA PHE A 587 -9.12 11.91 -2.13
C PHE A 587 -10.45 12.22 -2.83
N HIS A 588 -11.45 11.36 -2.63
CA HIS A 588 -12.76 11.44 -3.29
C HIS A 588 -13.92 11.80 -2.34
N GLY A 589 -13.62 12.09 -1.07
CA GLY A 589 -14.65 12.38 -0.07
C GLY A 589 -15.54 13.56 -0.43
N SER A 590 -16.85 13.34 -0.43
CA SER A 590 -17.87 14.35 -0.72
C SER A 590 -17.94 15.40 0.40
N THR A 591 -17.51 16.64 0.11
CA THR A 591 -18.05 17.82 0.80
C THR A 591 -19.19 18.36 -0.06
N GLY A 592 -20.39 18.50 0.50
CA GLY A 592 -21.64 18.70 -0.23
C GLY A 592 -21.65 19.65 -1.46
N ASN A 593 -22.60 19.36 -2.35
CA ASN A 593 -22.97 20.04 -3.59
C ASN A 593 -21.85 20.54 -4.50
N LYS A 594 -21.65 19.77 -5.59
CA LYS A 594 -20.79 19.99 -6.77
C LYS A 594 -19.33 19.60 -6.55
N GLY A 595 -19.06 18.30 -6.72
CA GLY A 595 -17.76 17.68 -6.93
C GLY A 595 -16.66 18.65 -7.32
N ARG A 596 -16.05 19.25 -6.30
CA ARG A 596 -14.71 19.78 -6.42
C ARG A 596 -13.83 18.61 -6.02
N ASP A 597 -13.51 17.78 -7.02
CA ASP A 597 -12.28 16.99 -7.04
C ASP A 597 -11.19 17.90 -6.50
N LEU A 598 -10.42 17.51 -5.48
CA LEU A 598 -9.37 18.38 -4.96
C LEU A 598 -8.27 18.52 -6.03
N PRO A 599 -8.24 19.59 -6.84
CA PRO A 599 -7.24 19.75 -7.88
C PRO A 599 -6.09 20.46 -7.18
N ASN A 600 -5.10 19.72 -6.68
CA ASN A 600 -3.94 20.31 -5.98
C ASN A 600 -4.26 21.17 -4.72
N ALA A 601 -5.45 21.08 -4.11
CA ALA A 601 -5.88 22.11 -3.16
C ALA A 601 -6.50 21.59 -1.84
N PHE A 602 -5.69 21.49 -0.80
CA PHE A 602 -5.86 22.42 0.32
C PHE A 602 -4.59 23.28 0.27
N ALA A 603 -4.65 24.55 -0.15
CA ALA A 603 -5.05 25.65 0.71
C ALA A 603 -5.35 26.93 -0.11
N PRO A 604 -6.27 27.80 0.36
CA PRO A 604 -6.13 29.24 0.16
C PRO A 604 -4.80 29.70 0.76
N ALA A 605 -4.19 30.77 0.23
CA ALA A 605 -2.96 31.35 0.75
C ALA A 605 -2.99 31.45 2.30
N GLY A 606 -2.11 30.72 2.99
CA GLY A 606 -1.91 30.81 4.45
C GLY A 606 -2.28 29.61 5.33
N SER A 607 -2.79 28.48 4.81
CA SER A 607 -2.99 27.25 5.60
C SER A 607 -1.83 26.25 5.42
N THR A 608 -1.20 25.86 6.53
CA THR A 608 0.07 25.09 6.59
C THR A 608 -0.09 23.59 6.81
N ALA A 609 -1.29 23.00 6.71
CA ALA A 609 -1.45 21.55 6.83
C ALA A 609 -2.44 20.98 5.80
N LYS A 610 -1.89 20.29 4.80
CA LYS A 610 -2.62 19.56 3.77
C LYS A 610 -2.85 18.12 4.26
N GLY A 611 -4.06 17.58 4.12
CA GLY A 611 -4.36 16.24 4.58
C GLY A 611 -3.37 15.18 4.05
N ILE A 612 -3.12 14.15 4.86
CA ILE A 612 -2.26 13.01 4.51
C ILE A 612 -3.09 11.73 4.41
N GLY A 613 -2.70 10.82 3.52
CA GLY A 613 -3.39 9.56 3.27
C GLY A 613 -2.44 8.37 3.20
N LEU A 614 -2.91 7.23 3.70
CA LEU A 614 -2.31 5.90 3.51
C LEU A 614 -3.40 4.91 3.09
N GLY A 615 -3.09 3.99 2.20
CA GLY A 615 -4.05 2.89 1.99
C GLY A 615 -3.80 1.90 0.89
N ASN A 616 -4.87 1.69 0.14
CA ASN A 616 -5.38 0.41 -0.35
C ASN A 616 -5.68 -0.61 0.75
N PHE A 617 -6.35 -0.20 1.82
CA PHE A 617 -6.83 -1.12 2.86
C PHE A 617 -8.15 -1.78 2.47
N VAL A 618 -8.42 -2.95 3.05
CA VAL A 618 -9.64 -3.73 2.81
C VAL A 618 -10.44 -3.87 4.10
N GLU A 619 -11.74 -3.69 3.98
CA GLU A 619 -12.72 -4.12 4.98
C GLU A 619 -13.79 -4.98 4.31
N ALA A 620 -13.92 -6.24 4.71
CA ALA A 620 -14.96 -7.14 4.22
C ALA A 620 -15.87 -7.57 5.36
N ARG A 621 -17.15 -7.27 5.25
CA ARG A 621 -18.22 -7.61 6.19
C ARG A 621 -18.92 -8.86 5.69
N VAL A 622 -18.83 -9.92 6.47
CA VAL A 622 -19.30 -11.25 6.11
C VAL A 622 -20.44 -11.63 7.04
N ASN A 623 -21.55 -12.07 6.46
CA ASN A 623 -22.66 -12.67 7.18
C ASN A 623 -22.81 -14.13 6.73
N PHE A 624 -22.46 -15.06 7.62
CA PHE A 624 -22.50 -16.49 7.31
C PHE A 624 -23.93 -17.04 7.26
N GLY A 625 -24.88 -16.43 7.98
CA GLY A 625 -26.30 -16.80 7.94
C GLY A 625 -26.99 -16.47 6.62
N THR A 626 -26.84 -15.22 6.16
CA THR A 626 -27.37 -14.79 4.86
C THR A 626 -26.45 -15.20 3.69
N LYS A 627 -25.28 -15.76 3.98
CA LYS A 627 -24.26 -16.17 3.02
C LYS A 627 -23.86 -15.02 2.10
N ARG A 628 -23.66 -13.83 2.67
CA ARG A 628 -23.32 -12.59 1.93
C ARG A 628 -22.01 -12.00 2.42
N VAL A 629 -21.31 -11.39 1.48
CA VAL A 629 -20.18 -10.50 1.75
C VAL A 629 -20.50 -9.14 1.15
N THR A 630 -20.22 -8.08 1.90
CA THR A 630 -20.08 -6.72 1.38
C THR A 630 -18.74 -6.17 1.84
N GLY A 631 -18.17 -5.22 1.13
CA GLY A 631 -16.92 -4.64 1.57
C GLY A 631 -16.43 -3.51 0.69
N GLU A 632 -15.27 -3.00 1.07
CA GLU A 632 -14.66 -1.85 0.42
C GLU A 632 -13.13 -1.92 0.43
N VAL A 633 -12.53 -1.39 -0.63
CA VAL A 633 -11.12 -0.97 -0.64
C VAL A 633 -11.09 0.53 -0.38
N TYR A 634 -10.22 1.00 0.51
CA TYR A 634 -10.23 2.39 0.95
C TYR A 634 -8.83 2.92 1.30
N ASN A 635 -8.72 4.25 1.21
CA ASN A 635 -7.63 5.01 1.80
C ASN A 635 -8.08 5.62 3.14
N THR A 636 -7.19 5.61 4.13
CA THR A 636 -7.40 6.32 5.40
C THR A 636 -6.75 7.69 5.30
N TRP A 637 -7.52 8.73 5.59
CA TRP A 637 -7.09 10.12 5.50
C TRP A 637 -7.12 10.81 6.84
N LEU A 638 -6.11 11.62 7.11
CA LEU A 638 -6.07 12.60 8.19
C LEU A 638 -6.14 13.98 7.54
N LEU A 639 -7.33 14.55 7.48
CA LEU A 639 -7.60 15.81 6.78
C LEU A 639 -7.17 17.04 7.59
N ASP A 640 -7.22 16.93 8.92
CA ASP A 640 -6.81 17.97 9.86
C ASP A 640 -5.83 17.36 10.87
N PRO A 641 -4.51 17.56 10.70
CA PRO A 641 -3.53 16.97 11.59
C PRO A 641 -3.48 17.63 12.97
N THR A 642 -4.26 18.67 13.25
CA THR A 642 -4.43 19.17 14.64
C THR A 642 -5.37 18.27 15.45
N LYS A 643 -6.07 17.35 14.78
CA LYS A 643 -7.02 16.40 15.37
C LYS A 643 -6.56 14.97 15.09
N ASN A 644 -7.05 14.02 15.89
CA ASN A 644 -6.79 12.59 15.72
C ASN A 644 -7.85 11.89 14.85
N VAL A 645 -8.77 12.63 14.24
CA VAL A 645 -9.93 12.07 13.52
C VAL A 645 -9.53 11.69 12.10
N THR A 646 -9.84 10.45 11.72
CA THR A 646 -9.62 9.95 10.36
C THR A 646 -10.89 9.94 9.52
N THR A 647 -10.73 10.12 8.22
CA THR A 647 -11.77 9.94 7.21
C THR A 647 -11.45 8.71 6.38
N LYS A 648 -12.45 7.86 6.15
CA LYS A 648 -12.36 6.73 5.24
C LYS A 648 -12.79 7.19 3.84
N ASP A 649 -11.88 7.11 2.88
CA ASP A 649 -12.17 7.41 1.46
C ASP A 649 -12.27 6.12 0.67
N LYS A 650 -13.46 5.84 0.12
CA LYS A 650 -13.76 4.56 -0.53
C LYS A 650 -13.29 4.61 -1.98
N LEU A 651 -12.48 3.63 -2.37
CA LEU A 651 -12.00 3.49 -3.74
C LEU A 651 -12.82 2.47 -4.51
N VAL A 652 -13.12 1.34 -3.88
CA VAL A 652 -13.90 0.23 -4.46
C VAL A 652 -14.94 -0.20 -3.45
N GLN A 653 -16.14 -0.52 -3.92
CA GLN A 653 -17.15 -1.25 -3.17
C GLN A 653 -17.35 -2.63 -3.82
N PHE A 654 -17.58 -3.67 -3.02
CA PHE A 654 -17.81 -5.01 -3.53
C PHE A 654 -18.84 -5.77 -2.73
N GLN A 655 -19.48 -6.74 -3.36
CA GLN A 655 -20.45 -7.62 -2.72
C GLN A 655 -20.53 -8.97 -3.43
N GLY A 656 -20.90 -10.02 -2.69
CA GLY A 656 -21.04 -11.36 -3.28
C GLY A 656 -21.76 -12.39 -2.43
N LYS A 657 -22.13 -13.49 -3.09
CA LYS A 657 -22.76 -14.67 -2.49
C LYS A 657 -21.71 -15.70 -2.10
N ILE A 658 -21.86 -16.25 -0.90
CA ILE A 658 -21.07 -17.37 -0.41
C ILE A 658 -21.72 -18.69 -0.85
N THR A 659 -20.94 -19.52 -1.53
CA THR A 659 -21.26 -20.93 -1.82
C THR A 659 -20.04 -21.79 -1.51
N GLY A 660 -20.22 -22.83 -0.68
CA GLY A 660 -19.09 -23.58 -0.12
C GLY A 660 -18.22 -22.64 0.71
N ASN A 661 -16.94 -22.53 0.36
CA ASN A 661 -15.99 -21.55 0.91
C ASN A 661 -15.66 -20.39 -0.02
N THR A 662 -16.36 -20.30 -1.16
CA THR A 662 -16.10 -19.34 -2.23
C THR A 662 -17.12 -18.21 -2.17
N VAL A 663 -16.69 -17.01 -2.54
CA VAL A 663 -17.54 -15.85 -2.76
C VAL A 663 -17.46 -15.48 -4.23
N VAL A 664 -18.62 -15.22 -4.84
CA VAL A 664 -18.72 -14.72 -6.20
C VAL A 664 -19.71 -13.56 -6.23
N GLY A 665 -19.33 -12.45 -6.87
CA GLY A 665 -20.21 -11.29 -7.02
C GLY A 665 -19.57 -10.18 -7.86
N SER A 666 -19.89 -8.93 -7.52
CA SER A 666 -19.47 -7.75 -8.27
C SER A 666 -18.65 -6.76 -7.43
N ALA A 667 -17.91 -5.91 -8.12
CA ALA A 667 -17.22 -4.77 -7.54
C ALA A 667 -17.33 -3.55 -8.47
N ASP A 668 -17.25 -2.36 -7.88
CA ASP A 668 -17.36 -1.07 -8.58
C ASP A 668 -16.41 -0.05 -7.95
N ARG A 669 -15.83 0.83 -8.77
CA ARG A 669 -15.15 2.02 -8.24
C ARG A 669 -16.17 2.91 -7.54
N ALA A 670 -15.92 3.22 -6.27
CA ALA A 670 -16.87 3.95 -5.42
C ALA A 670 -16.91 5.47 -5.72
N TYR A 671 -15.88 5.99 -6.39
CA TYR A 671 -15.75 7.41 -6.73
C TYR A 671 -16.27 7.76 -8.13
N LEU A 672 -16.74 6.78 -8.90
CA LEU A 672 -17.37 7.00 -10.21
C LEU A 672 -18.84 6.59 -10.17
N ALA A 673 -19.67 7.31 -10.94
CA ALA A 673 -21.06 6.92 -11.12
C ALA A 673 -21.16 5.83 -12.19
N GLY A 674 -21.87 4.75 -11.89
CA GLY A 674 -22.08 3.64 -12.80
C GLY A 674 -21.78 2.28 -12.17
N ASP A 675 -22.14 1.23 -12.89
CA ASP A 675 -21.80 -0.16 -12.55
C ASP A 675 -20.66 -0.57 -13.49
N ASP A 676 -19.45 -0.71 -12.94
CA ASP A 676 -18.28 -1.17 -13.69
C ASP A 676 -18.47 -2.63 -14.12
N ASN A 677 -19.38 -3.37 -13.46
CA ASN A 677 -19.59 -4.80 -13.59
C ASN A 677 -18.28 -5.58 -13.42
N ALA A 678 -17.39 -5.10 -12.55
CA ALA A 678 -16.16 -5.81 -12.26
C ALA A 678 -16.47 -7.09 -11.48
N THR A 679 -15.74 -8.16 -11.76
CA THR A 679 -15.94 -9.45 -11.09
C THR A 679 -15.26 -9.42 -9.73
N PHE A 680 -16.00 -9.78 -8.68
CA PHE A 680 -15.46 -10.05 -7.34
C PHE A 680 -15.45 -11.56 -7.08
N LYS A 681 -14.27 -12.09 -6.73
CA LYS A 681 -14.09 -13.48 -6.28
C LYS A 681 -13.33 -13.48 -4.96
N ALA A 682 -13.72 -14.34 -4.02
CA ALA A 682 -12.96 -14.55 -2.78
C ALA A 682 -13.09 -15.98 -2.27
N SER A 683 -12.22 -16.36 -1.34
CA SER A 683 -12.27 -17.65 -0.65
C SER A 683 -11.90 -17.53 0.83
N PHE A 684 -12.47 -18.40 1.65
CA PHE A 684 -12.18 -18.49 3.09
C PHE A 684 -11.16 -19.58 3.42
N PHE A 685 -10.30 -19.29 4.41
CA PHE A 685 -9.20 -20.14 4.85
C PHE A 685 -9.17 -20.28 6.38
N GLY A 686 -8.77 -21.47 6.84
CA GLY A 686 -8.73 -21.92 8.22
C GLY A 686 -10.03 -22.63 8.63
N ASP A 687 -9.98 -23.43 9.69
CA ASP A 687 -11.11 -24.25 10.16
C ASP A 687 -12.33 -23.44 10.61
N LYS A 688 -12.17 -22.13 10.82
CA LYS A 688 -13.21 -21.17 11.21
C LYS A 688 -13.24 -19.94 10.31
N ALA A 689 -12.77 -20.07 9.07
CA ALA A 689 -12.64 -18.97 8.13
C ALA A 689 -11.85 -17.78 8.73
N GLN A 690 -10.72 -18.04 9.39
CA GLN A 690 -9.92 -17.00 10.04
C GLN A 690 -9.32 -16.00 9.04
N GLU A 691 -9.08 -16.41 7.80
CA GLU A 691 -8.52 -15.54 6.76
C GLU A 691 -9.35 -15.60 5.49
N MET A 692 -9.24 -14.54 4.69
CA MET A 692 -9.92 -14.37 3.42
C MET A 692 -8.93 -13.84 2.39
N GLY A 693 -8.93 -14.39 1.19
CA GLY A 693 -8.26 -13.82 0.03
C GLY A 693 -9.29 -13.50 -1.05
N GLY A 694 -9.07 -12.44 -1.83
CA GLY A 694 -9.99 -12.08 -2.90
C GLY A 694 -9.35 -11.27 -4.02
N SER A 695 -10.11 -11.11 -5.11
CA SER A 695 -9.73 -10.40 -6.31
C SER A 695 -10.89 -9.58 -6.89
N PHE A 696 -10.51 -8.50 -7.57
CA PHE A 696 -11.38 -7.63 -8.36
C PHE A 696 -10.80 -7.52 -9.77
N ASN A 697 -11.66 -7.54 -10.78
CA ASN A 697 -11.23 -7.33 -12.16
C ASN A 697 -12.35 -6.71 -13.01
N SER A 698 -12.12 -5.52 -13.55
CA SER A 698 -13.06 -4.87 -14.48
C SER A 698 -12.89 -5.33 -15.92
N VAL A 699 -11.75 -5.95 -16.27
CA VAL A 699 -11.50 -6.43 -17.63
C VAL A 699 -12.43 -7.61 -17.90
N LYS A 700 -13.41 -7.40 -18.78
CA LYS A 700 -14.40 -8.42 -19.12
C LYS A 700 -13.87 -9.34 -20.20
N ASP A 701 -14.37 -10.58 -20.16
CA ASP A 701 -14.15 -11.58 -21.19
C ASP A 701 -14.57 -11.11 -22.61
N THR A 702 -15.40 -10.09 -22.74
CA THR A 702 -15.94 -9.60 -24.02
C THR A 702 -15.22 -8.39 -24.61
N ASP A 703 -14.28 -7.76 -23.88
CA ASP A 703 -13.64 -6.52 -24.29
C ASP A 703 -12.42 -6.83 -25.20
N ARG A 704 -12.63 -6.62 -26.50
CA ARG A 704 -12.02 -7.48 -27.53
C ARG A 704 -10.65 -7.02 -28.06
N TYR A 705 -10.23 -5.76 -27.86
CA TYR A 705 -9.06 -5.19 -28.57
C TYR A 705 -8.41 -3.96 -27.91
N SER A 706 -8.40 -3.82 -26.58
CA SER A 706 -7.74 -2.70 -25.90
C SER A 706 -6.34 -3.06 -25.39
N ASP A 707 -5.49 -2.04 -25.26
CA ASP A 707 -4.18 -2.13 -24.60
C ASP A 707 -4.32 -2.67 -23.17
N ALA A 708 -3.26 -3.32 -22.66
CA ALA A 708 -3.18 -3.67 -21.25
C ALA A 708 -3.33 -2.39 -20.40
N TYR A 709 -4.25 -2.41 -19.43
CA TYR A 709 -4.59 -1.24 -18.61
C TYR A 709 -5.26 -0.11 -19.42
N GLY A 710 -6.26 -0.44 -20.23
CA GLY A 710 -7.11 0.53 -20.92
C GLY A 710 -7.75 1.55 -19.96
N THR A 711 -8.35 2.61 -20.53
CA THR A 711 -8.88 3.77 -19.77
C THR A 711 -9.81 3.41 -18.60
N ASN A 712 -10.49 2.25 -18.66
CA ASN A 712 -11.39 1.75 -17.61
C ASN A 712 -10.95 0.41 -16.98
N ASP A 713 -9.76 -0.07 -17.30
CA ASP A 713 -9.25 -1.33 -16.78
C ASP A 713 -8.67 -1.09 -15.40
N TRP A 714 -9.26 -1.75 -14.40
CA TRP A 714 -8.83 -1.69 -13.02
C TRP A 714 -9.06 -3.04 -12.35
N GLY A 715 -8.36 -3.25 -11.26
CA GLY A 715 -8.51 -4.46 -10.49
C GLY A 715 -7.53 -4.51 -9.35
N GLY A 716 -7.50 -5.66 -8.69
CA GLY A 716 -6.57 -5.90 -7.63
C GLY A 716 -6.83 -7.20 -6.90
N VAL A 717 -5.96 -7.48 -5.95
CA VAL A 717 -6.02 -8.68 -5.11
C VAL A 717 -5.71 -8.32 -3.67
N PHE A 718 -6.33 -9.03 -2.74
CA PHE A 718 -6.16 -8.76 -1.32
C PHE A 718 -6.05 -10.04 -0.50
N GLY A 719 -5.45 -9.86 0.68
CA GLY A 719 -5.53 -10.79 1.79
C GLY A 719 -5.99 -10.05 3.04
N ALA A 720 -6.86 -10.68 3.82
CA ALA A 720 -7.45 -10.11 5.01
C ALA A 720 -7.60 -11.15 6.12
N THR A 721 -7.45 -10.72 7.36
CA THR A 721 -7.70 -11.55 8.54
C THR A 721 -9.00 -11.16 9.19
N ARG A 722 -9.68 -12.14 9.76
CA ARG A 722 -10.89 -11.93 10.56
C ARG A 722 -10.52 -11.15 11.81
N GLY A 723 -11.11 -9.97 11.98
CA GLY A 723 -10.99 -9.21 13.21
C GLY A 723 -11.78 -9.86 14.34
N GLU A 724 -11.17 -10.03 15.51
CA GLU A 724 -11.91 -10.00 16.76
C GLU A 724 -12.28 -8.54 17.01
N THR A 725 -13.53 -8.15 16.66
CA THR A 725 -14.15 -6.85 16.99
C THR A 725 -13.19 -5.66 17.12
N ASN A 726 -12.54 -5.24 16.03
CA ASN A 726 -11.64 -4.08 16.06
C ASN A 726 -12.37 -2.87 15.47
N THR A 727 -13.03 -2.09 16.31
CA THR A 727 -13.51 -0.76 15.94
C THR A 727 -12.29 0.17 15.81
N PHE A 728 -11.71 0.25 14.62
CA PHE A 728 -10.69 1.24 14.24
C PHE A 728 -11.31 2.65 14.13
N GLN A 729 -11.98 3.11 15.19
CA GLN A 729 -12.32 4.52 15.36
C GLN A 729 -11.30 5.12 16.34
N GLY A 730 -10.85 6.34 16.04
CA GLY A 730 -9.91 7.07 16.87
C GLY A 730 -10.44 7.16 18.29
N ASP A 731 -9.84 6.37 19.18
CA ASP A 731 -10.28 6.20 20.55
C ASP A 731 -9.87 7.41 21.39
N ASP A 732 -10.86 8.22 21.73
CA ASP A 732 -10.78 9.49 22.43
C ASP A 732 -11.20 9.33 23.89
N GLY A 733 -10.34 8.75 24.74
CA GLY A 733 -10.64 8.84 26.17
C GLY A 733 -9.90 7.90 27.10
N LYS A 734 -8.83 8.44 27.69
CA LYS A 734 -8.26 8.08 29.01
C LYS A 734 -7.80 6.64 29.32
N ASN A 735 -8.05 5.58 28.52
CA ASN A 735 -7.69 4.21 28.94
C ASN A 735 -7.16 3.24 27.84
N VAL A 736 -6.69 3.70 26.67
CA VAL A 736 -6.50 2.79 25.50
C VAL A 736 -5.09 2.84 24.86
N TYR A 737 -4.05 2.89 25.67
CA TYR A 737 -2.70 2.48 25.25
C TYR A 737 -2.14 1.53 26.31
N THR A 738 -2.71 0.32 26.41
CA THR A 738 -2.06 -0.76 27.15
C THR A 738 -1.03 -1.41 26.23
N ASP A 739 0.21 -1.48 26.70
CA ASP A 739 1.28 -2.26 26.07
C ASP A 739 0.95 -3.75 26.00
#